data_AF-A0A7S4P0Z6-F1
#
_entry.id   AF-A0A7S4P0Z6-F1
#
_cell.length_a   1.000
_cell.length_b   1.000
_cell.length_c   1.000
_cell.angle_alpha   90.00
_cell.angle_beta   90.00
_cell.angle_gamma   90.00
#
_symmetry.space_group_name_H-M   'P 1'
#
loop_
_entity.id
_entity.type
_entity.pdbx_description
1 polymer ?
#
loop_
_entity_poly.entity_id
_entity_poly.type
_entity_poly.pdbx_seq_one_letter_code
_entity_poly.pdbx_strand_id
1 'polypeptide(L)'
;FINTFVTPFVYGACVLPFGVSEVYSQSRYFCDLPYTITQLGCVDYEIVTASACSNEGGQWVTPADNELDCLAHGSGCQTEQFFVTGLYEDFTLLECIACNGEFLTFYEWSQAEWITGRSITPEWLRRGAVQRNEVINSLSFIDMANIVEAAFAVDQILNLEADALCITSKSIIDSLDVMSCACEPMSFEGSWFNITDFSTVSEEESESFTGFCADDNNVEERTYGTVRSNICPGERDFLLQAGVFIECADCLQTTFFCIELSMLPVSANELAVPTRETASLSFVSTPSLENEWSVVQNTKGAEVGQLVGDGALITAELNIDLRGTESNDAVVILTQLCFEVRSDIEISPIYTVYDGGILEDNVVRPMYMDFILTQNFQGVDTVCGSDIPLPSGSSEIFPIIRLESARTKDPPGLKTGEKAVIYTSASLYTIALLSLLFQFAVPQLWRRNRLLINYVAGFHVFFLYIIRAVYLFLLGSEVLPEEQEDIADYILIELPIFFYLGTFSLIGLSFFLWWLRARKGFEIKPKMFWVMFGVWSMVIWIYFAIVIVLIHELTEDDNEIIRFCGNRLAKEEGENDARTIRIIYTSIILALTLVVVGMNVYVGLDLAKESQSSTVYQSVWMSFGLTLTSLTFVIYYAIDKATPYVLIVLWFTEILPTQLLILMLSPRRVTKGLQKDKTEEKREF
;
A
#
# COMPACT_ATOMS: atom_id res chain seq x y z
N PHE A 1 2.09 19.44 -5.52
CA PHE A 1 1.78 20.86 -5.24
C PHE A 1 2.59 21.77 -6.16
N ILE A 2 2.11 22.06 -7.38
CA ILE A 2 2.58 23.16 -8.23
C ILE A 2 1.38 23.55 -9.12
N ASN A 3 0.69 24.65 -8.78
CA ASN A 3 -0.13 25.43 -9.72
C ASN A 3 -0.51 26.76 -9.06
N THR A 4 0.47 27.62 -8.80
CA THR A 4 0.22 29.03 -8.49
C THR A 4 0.10 29.78 -9.80
N PHE A 5 -1.13 30.11 -10.16
CA PHE A 5 -1.40 31.10 -11.20
C PHE A 5 -0.89 32.46 -10.72
N VAL A 6 0.00 33.05 -11.49
CA VAL A 6 0.44 34.44 -11.34
C VAL A 6 -0.74 35.34 -11.71
N THR A 7 -1.53 35.75 -10.73
CA THR A 7 -2.26 37.02 -10.86
C THR A 7 -1.24 38.15 -10.64
N PRO A 8 -1.21 39.18 -11.49
CA PRO A 8 -0.36 40.34 -11.24
C PRO A 8 -0.77 40.95 -9.91
N PHE A 9 0.15 41.04 -8.95
CA PHE A 9 -0.07 41.71 -7.67
C PHE A 9 -0.61 43.11 -7.95
N VAL A 10 -1.88 43.31 -7.61
CA VAL A 10 -2.50 44.62 -7.62
C VAL A 10 -2.01 45.30 -6.34
N TYR A 11 -1.27 46.39 -6.50
CA TYR A 11 -0.68 47.14 -5.39
C TYR A 11 -1.76 48.01 -4.72
N GLY A 12 -2.62 47.39 -3.92
CA GLY A 12 -3.69 48.04 -3.14
C GLY A 12 -4.99 47.26 -3.10
N ALA A 13 -5.89 47.67 -2.21
CA ALA A 13 -7.23 47.11 -2.02
C ALA A 13 -8.28 48.22 -1.96
N CYS A 14 -9.52 47.91 -2.33
CA CYS A 14 -10.62 48.86 -2.21
C CYS A 14 -11.28 48.76 -0.83
N VAL A 15 -11.35 49.88 -0.10
CA VAL A 15 -12.00 49.96 1.21
C VAL A 15 -13.30 50.77 1.08
N LEU A 16 -14.44 50.12 1.27
CA LEU A 16 -15.76 50.73 1.31
C LEU A 16 -16.12 51.12 2.76
N PRO A 17 -16.91 52.18 2.97
CA PRO A 17 -17.41 52.52 4.31
C PRO A 17 -18.32 51.42 4.84
N PHE A 18 -18.38 51.26 6.16
CA PHE A 18 -19.28 50.30 6.79
C PHE A 18 -20.75 50.58 6.47
N GLY A 19 -21.52 49.52 6.20
CA GLY A 19 -22.98 49.60 6.16
C GLY A 19 -23.53 49.82 7.57
N VAL A 20 -24.53 50.71 7.70
CA VAL A 20 -25.29 50.89 8.95
C VAL A 20 -26.68 50.30 8.75
N SER A 21 -26.99 49.21 9.46
CA SER A 21 -28.30 48.56 9.33
C SER A 21 -29.26 49.17 10.34
N GLU A 22 -30.33 49.80 9.86
CA GLU A 22 -31.41 50.27 10.73
C GLU A 22 -32.28 49.11 11.29
N VAL A 23 -32.08 47.88 10.80
CA VAL A 23 -32.97 46.74 11.08
C VAL A 23 -32.76 46.15 12.49
N TYR A 24 -31.61 46.41 13.12
CA TYR A 24 -31.34 46.04 14.49
C TYR A 24 -31.17 47.30 15.34
N SER A 25 -31.92 47.42 16.43
CA SER A 25 -31.88 48.55 17.38
C SER A 25 -30.54 48.72 18.13
N GLN A 26 -29.53 47.95 17.73
CA GLN A 26 -28.13 48.10 18.11
C GLN A 26 -27.38 48.35 16.80
N SER A 27 -26.83 49.56 16.63
CA SER A 27 -26.08 50.02 15.46
C SER A 27 -24.85 49.14 15.21
N ARG A 28 -25.02 47.97 14.58
CA ARG A 28 -23.90 47.11 14.19
C ARG A 28 -23.44 47.49 12.79
N TYR A 29 -22.17 47.80 12.68
CA TYR A 29 -21.46 47.89 11.41
C TYR A 29 -21.47 46.51 10.75
N PHE A 30 -21.82 46.44 9.47
CA PHE A 30 -21.77 45.21 8.69
C PHE A 30 -21.18 45.50 7.31
N CYS A 31 -20.63 44.46 6.72
CA CYS A 31 -20.21 44.46 5.33
C CYS A 31 -21.07 43.44 4.58
N ASP A 32 -21.70 43.86 3.48
CA ASP A 32 -22.40 42.92 2.60
C ASP A 32 -21.39 41.95 1.98
N LEU A 33 -21.72 40.66 1.88
CA LEU A 33 -20.83 39.71 1.18
C LEU A 33 -20.71 40.15 -0.29
N PRO A 34 -19.48 40.15 -0.87
CA PRO A 34 -18.30 39.39 -0.47
C PRO A 34 -17.21 40.13 0.35
N TYR A 35 -17.51 41.28 0.95
CA TYR A 35 -16.48 42.12 1.58
C TYR A 35 -15.93 41.56 2.91
N THR A 36 -14.65 41.85 3.21
CA THR A 36 -14.01 41.51 4.49
C THR A 36 -14.03 42.72 5.44
N ILE A 37 -14.48 42.54 6.70
CA ILE A 37 -14.45 43.59 7.72
C ILE A 37 -13.00 43.84 8.16
N THR A 38 -12.55 45.09 8.09
CA THR A 38 -11.25 45.55 8.63
C THR A 38 -11.43 46.80 9.47
N GLN A 39 -10.39 47.26 10.17
CA GLN A 39 -10.46 48.50 10.94
C GLN A 39 -10.71 49.76 10.08
N LEU A 40 -10.39 49.70 8.78
CA LEU A 40 -10.59 50.79 7.84
C LEU A 40 -11.99 50.82 7.20
N GLY A 41 -12.71 49.70 7.23
CA GLY A 41 -13.95 49.51 6.51
C GLY A 41 -14.10 48.12 5.90
N CYS A 42 -14.99 48.01 4.93
CA CYS A 42 -15.29 46.79 4.18
C CYS A 42 -14.35 46.65 2.98
N VAL A 43 -13.43 45.68 3.00
CA VAL A 43 -12.47 45.49 1.91
C VAL A 43 -13.04 44.60 0.82
N ASP A 44 -13.01 45.09 -0.42
CA ASP A 44 -13.32 44.34 -1.63
C ASP A 44 -12.04 44.02 -2.42
N TYR A 45 -11.68 42.74 -2.49
CA TYR A 45 -10.53 42.25 -3.24
C TYR A 45 -10.84 41.99 -4.72
N GLU A 46 -12.11 42.00 -5.14
CA GLU A 46 -12.50 41.87 -6.55
C GLU A 46 -12.27 43.17 -7.34
N ILE A 47 -12.31 44.31 -6.65
CA ILE A 47 -11.98 45.62 -7.22
C ILE A 47 -10.46 45.76 -7.29
N VAL A 48 -9.92 45.60 -8.49
CA VAL A 48 -8.45 45.59 -8.73
C VAL A 48 -7.88 46.92 -9.22
N THR A 49 -8.64 48.02 -9.19
CA THR A 49 -8.14 49.34 -9.62
C THR A 49 -8.67 50.48 -8.77
N ALA A 50 -7.83 51.49 -8.53
CA ALA A 50 -8.21 52.69 -7.80
C ALA A 50 -9.41 53.43 -8.41
N SER A 51 -9.52 53.46 -9.74
CA SER A 51 -10.64 54.08 -10.44
C SER A 51 -11.96 53.32 -10.23
N ALA A 52 -11.93 51.99 -10.21
CA ALA A 52 -13.11 51.18 -9.95
C ALA A 52 -13.55 51.36 -8.48
N CYS A 53 -12.61 51.39 -7.56
CA CYS A 53 -12.91 51.62 -6.14
C CYS A 53 -13.59 52.95 -5.88
N SER A 54 -13.08 54.03 -6.49
CA SER A 54 -13.71 55.35 -6.37
C SER A 54 -15.12 55.41 -6.99
N ASN A 55 -15.43 54.58 -7.99
CA ASN A 55 -16.77 54.53 -8.59
C ASN A 55 -17.79 53.83 -7.68
N GLU A 56 -17.33 52.86 -6.89
CA GLU A 56 -18.14 52.18 -5.86
C GLU A 56 -18.23 53.00 -4.55
N GLY A 57 -17.63 54.19 -4.51
CA GLY A 57 -17.61 55.05 -3.32
C GLY A 57 -16.60 54.63 -2.25
N GLY A 58 -15.69 53.70 -2.58
CA GLY A 58 -14.59 53.29 -1.72
C GLY A 58 -13.33 54.14 -1.88
N GLN A 59 -12.40 53.93 -0.95
CA GLN A 59 -11.06 54.47 -0.98
C GLN A 59 -10.07 53.39 -1.39
N TRP A 60 -9.25 53.68 -2.39
CA TRP A 60 -8.13 52.81 -2.75
C TRP A 60 -7.01 52.98 -1.73
N VAL A 61 -6.70 51.91 -0.99
CA VAL A 61 -5.64 51.91 0.01
C VAL A 61 -4.48 51.06 -0.49
N THR A 62 -3.27 51.60 -0.42
CA THR A 62 -2.03 50.90 -0.78
C THR A 62 -1.22 50.62 0.47
N PRO A 63 -0.36 49.59 0.49
CA PRO A 63 0.60 49.41 1.58
C PRO A 63 1.39 50.70 1.85
N ALA A 64 1.70 50.96 3.12
CA ALA A 64 2.49 52.12 3.51
C ALA A 64 3.98 51.90 3.22
N ASP A 65 4.61 52.81 2.49
CA ASP A 65 6.05 52.75 2.18
C ASP A 65 6.93 53.38 3.27
N ASN A 66 6.31 54.08 4.24
CA ASN A 66 6.99 54.75 5.34
C ASN A 66 6.07 54.91 6.55
N GLU A 67 6.67 55.19 7.71
CA GLU A 67 5.99 55.38 8.99
C GLU A 67 4.88 56.45 8.92
N LEU A 68 5.14 57.56 8.24
CA LEU A 68 4.16 58.65 8.14
C LEU A 68 2.89 58.19 7.40
N ASP A 69 3.06 57.47 6.29
CA ASP A 69 1.94 56.92 5.52
C ASP A 69 1.20 55.83 6.31
N CYS A 70 1.91 54.99 7.08
CA CYS A 70 1.31 53.97 7.94
C CYS A 70 0.38 54.60 8.98
N LEU A 71 0.89 55.60 9.72
CA LEU A 71 0.12 56.30 10.75
C LEU A 71 -0.99 57.18 10.17
N ALA A 72 -0.92 57.54 8.88
CA ALA A 72 -1.94 58.32 8.19
C ALA A 72 -3.13 57.47 7.69
N HIS A 73 -3.05 56.14 7.72
CA HIS A 73 -4.14 55.26 7.28
C HIS A 73 -5.40 55.38 8.14
N GLY A 74 -5.29 55.92 9.35
CA GLY A 74 -6.44 56.29 10.15
C GLY A 74 -6.18 56.15 11.64
N SER A 75 -7.05 56.79 12.39
CA SER A 75 -7.06 56.78 13.84
C SER A 75 -8.50 56.84 14.30
N GLY A 76 -8.83 56.16 15.39
CA GLY A 76 -10.17 56.17 15.94
C GLY A 76 -10.16 56.16 17.45
N CYS A 77 -11.34 56.30 18.03
CA CYS A 77 -11.49 56.32 19.46
C CYS A 77 -11.75 54.93 20.02
N GLN A 78 -10.90 54.52 20.95
CA GLN A 78 -11.12 53.35 21.78
C GLN A 78 -11.96 53.75 23.00
N THR A 79 -13.24 53.41 22.98
CA THR A 79 -14.15 53.57 24.12
C THR A 79 -14.34 52.22 24.84
N GLU A 80 -15.09 52.17 25.94
CA GLU A 80 -15.49 50.90 26.57
C GLU A 80 -16.24 49.96 25.61
N GLN A 81 -16.91 50.48 24.57
CA GLN A 81 -17.61 49.67 23.57
C GLN A 81 -16.66 48.94 22.63
N PHE A 82 -15.43 49.42 22.45
CA PHE A 82 -14.41 48.74 21.65
C PHE A 82 -14.17 47.31 22.14
N PHE A 83 -14.19 47.08 23.47
CA PHE A 83 -14.03 45.74 24.04
C PHE A 83 -15.19 44.78 23.71
N VAL A 84 -16.33 45.32 23.27
CA VAL A 84 -17.52 44.54 22.90
C VAL A 84 -17.59 44.32 21.39
N THR A 85 -17.17 45.30 20.58
CA THR A 85 -17.33 45.26 19.11
C THR A 85 -16.04 44.98 18.35
N GLY A 86 -14.87 45.19 18.95
CA GLY A 86 -13.57 45.15 18.28
C GLY A 86 -13.36 46.27 17.25
N LEU A 87 -14.23 47.28 17.22
CA LEU A 87 -14.21 48.37 16.24
C LEU A 87 -14.00 49.71 16.94
N TYR A 88 -13.13 50.54 16.37
CA TYR A 88 -12.94 51.91 16.82
C TYR A 88 -14.13 52.79 16.41
N GLU A 89 -14.51 53.71 17.29
CA GLU A 89 -15.54 54.70 16.98
C GLU A 89 -14.92 55.85 16.17
N ASP A 90 -15.63 56.30 15.12
CA ASP A 90 -15.25 57.44 14.27
C ASP A 90 -15.54 58.76 15.00
N PHE A 91 -14.86 58.98 16.12
CA PHE A 91 -14.91 60.20 16.90
C PHE A 91 -13.72 61.08 16.55
N THR A 92 -13.94 62.38 16.49
CA THR A 92 -12.82 63.32 16.51
C THR A 92 -12.04 63.18 17.82
N LEU A 93 -10.76 63.56 17.83
CA LEU A 93 -9.93 63.55 19.04
C LEU A 93 -10.62 64.22 20.25
N LEU A 94 -11.36 65.32 20.02
CA LEU A 94 -12.09 66.03 21.08
C LEU A 94 -13.31 65.25 21.59
N GLU A 95 -14.05 64.59 20.70
CA GLU A 95 -15.18 63.73 21.07
C GLU A 95 -14.71 62.49 21.81
N CYS A 96 -13.59 61.91 21.37
CA CYS A 96 -12.98 60.77 22.02
C CYS A 96 -12.60 61.06 23.48
N ILE A 97 -11.88 62.18 23.70
CA ILE A 97 -11.51 62.63 25.05
C ILE A 97 -12.77 62.96 25.87
N ALA A 98 -13.82 63.52 25.27
CA ALA A 98 -15.07 63.81 25.97
C ALA A 98 -15.82 62.55 26.42
N CYS A 99 -15.66 61.43 25.71
CA CYS A 99 -16.21 60.12 26.04
C CYS A 99 -15.32 59.28 26.95
N ASN A 100 -14.25 59.86 27.53
CA ASN A 100 -13.21 59.13 28.27
C ASN A 100 -12.55 57.99 27.46
N GLY A 101 -12.55 58.09 26.12
CA GLY A 101 -11.86 57.14 25.25
C GLY A 101 -10.40 57.55 24.99
N GLU A 102 -9.62 56.60 24.48
CA GLU A 102 -8.24 56.81 24.05
C GLU A 102 -8.18 56.89 22.52
N PHE A 103 -7.56 57.94 21.98
CA PHE A 103 -7.49 58.12 20.54
C PHE A 103 -6.21 57.48 20.01
N LEU A 104 -6.35 56.37 19.30
CA LEU A 104 -5.24 55.55 18.83
C LEU A 104 -5.22 55.46 17.31
N THR A 105 -4.04 55.26 16.74
CA THR A 105 -3.89 54.91 15.32
C THR A 105 -4.30 53.45 15.12
N PHE A 106 -4.93 53.13 13.99
CA PHE A 106 -5.33 51.74 13.68
C PHE A 106 -4.14 50.81 13.52
N TYR A 107 -3.03 51.38 13.05
CA TYR A 107 -1.81 50.66 12.76
C TYR A 107 -0.63 51.19 13.58
N GLU A 108 0.30 50.29 13.85
CA GLU A 108 1.61 50.59 14.39
C GLU A 108 2.67 50.29 13.31
N TRP A 109 3.66 51.16 13.21
CA TRP A 109 4.77 50.97 12.29
C TRP A 109 5.89 50.19 12.98
N SER A 110 6.21 49.02 12.46
CA SER A 110 7.40 48.27 12.86
C SER A 110 8.46 48.36 11.75
N GLN A 111 9.62 48.91 12.09
CA GLN A 111 10.76 48.90 11.17
C GLN A 111 11.31 47.47 11.11
N ALA A 112 11.32 46.83 9.94
CA ALA A 112 11.88 45.49 9.83
C ALA A 112 13.40 45.54 10.01
N GLU A 113 13.93 44.59 10.78
CA GLU A 113 15.38 44.42 10.94
C GLU A 113 15.85 43.28 10.03
N TRP A 114 16.76 43.58 9.11
CA TRP A 114 17.43 42.55 8.33
C TRP A 114 18.33 41.72 9.24
N ILE A 115 17.87 40.51 9.58
CA ILE A 115 18.72 39.55 10.26
C ILE A 115 19.74 39.07 9.23
N THR A 116 21.02 39.40 9.41
CA THR A 116 22.08 38.90 8.52
C THR A 116 22.05 37.37 8.52
N GLY A 117 21.68 36.80 7.37
CA GLY A 117 21.76 35.35 7.14
C GLY A 117 23.17 34.88 7.46
N ARG A 118 23.31 33.94 8.40
CA ARG A 118 24.61 33.38 8.73
C ARG A 118 25.01 32.46 7.58
N SER A 119 25.96 32.90 6.75
CA SER A 119 26.60 32.02 5.77
C SER A 119 27.22 30.84 6.53
N ILE A 120 26.60 29.66 6.41
CA ILE A 120 27.22 28.41 6.81
C ILE A 120 28.22 28.11 5.70
N THR A 121 29.51 28.29 5.97
CA THR A 121 30.54 27.90 5.01
C THR A 121 30.58 26.38 4.98
N PRO A 122 30.23 25.71 3.87
CA PRO A 122 30.29 24.26 3.81
C PRO A 122 31.74 23.82 4.01
N GLU A 123 32.01 23.07 5.08
CA GLU A 123 33.32 22.48 5.29
C GLU A 123 33.41 21.21 4.45
N TRP A 124 34.26 21.23 3.43
CA TRP A 124 34.60 20.02 2.70
C TRP A 124 35.29 19.05 3.66
N LEU A 125 34.58 18.02 4.11
CA LEU A 125 35.17 16.91 4.85
C LEU A 125 36.24 16.27 3.96
N ARG A 126 37.51 16.54 4.26
CA ARG A 126 38.65 15.89 3.62
C ARG A 126 38.59 14.40 3.96
N ARG A 127 38.00 13.60 3.06
CA ARG A 127 38.16 12.14 3.10
C ARG A 127 39.65 11.86 2.98
N GLY A 128 40.21 11.16 3.98
CA GLY A 128 41.62 10.74 3.94
C GLY A 128 41.88 9.97 2.65
N ALA A 129 42.99 10.25 1.98
CA ALA A 129 43.40 9.47 0.83
C ALA A 129 43.70 8.04 1.29
N VAL A 130 42.80 7.10 0.99
CA VAL A 130 43.05 5.67 1.21
C VAL A 130 44.14 5.25 0.23
N GLN A 131 45.23 4.65 0.72
CA GLN A 131 46.29 4.19 -0.17
C GLN A 131 45.72 3.14 -1.12
N ARG A 132 46.01 3.26 -2.42
CA ARG A 132 45.50 2.39 -3.50
C ARG A 132 45.74 0.87 -3.28
N ASN A 133 46.56 0.51 -2.31
CA ASN A 133 46.98 -0.87 -2.00
C ASN A 133 46.52 -1.36 -0.61
N GLU A 134 45.70 -0.61 0.11
CA GLU A 134 45.15 -1.09 1.37
C GLU A 134 43.96 -2.02 1.08
N VAL A 135 44.23 -3.32 1.10
CA VAL A 135 43.19 -4.35 1.01
C VAL A 135 42.38 -4.30 2.30
N ILE A 136 41.22 -3.65 2.24
CA ILE A 136 40.23 -3.73 3.32
C ILE A 136 39.69 -5.16 3.28
N ASN A 137 40.09 -5.98 4.26
CA ASN A 137 39.82 -7.42 4.31
C ASN A 137 38.35 -7.80 4.55
N SER A 138 37.44 -6.82 4.58
CA SER A 138 36.01 -7.04 4.61
C SER A 138 35.32 -5.96 3.80
N LEU A 139 34.89 -6.30 2.59
CA LEU A 139 33.94 -5.48 1.86
C LEU A 139 32.57 -5.71 2.53
N SER A 140 32.20 -4.83 3.45
CA SER A 140 30.85 -4.82 4.03
C SER A 140 29.91 -4.26 2.96
N PHE A 141 29.02 -5.11 2.44
CA PHE A 141 28.00 -4.67 1.50
C PHE A 141 27.07 -3.62 2.13
N ILE A 142 26.86 -3.69 3.44
CA ILE A 142 26.09 -2.71 4.22
C ILE A 142 26.78 -1.34 4.18
N ASP A 143 28.10 -1.29 4.41
CA ASP A 143 28.82 -0.01 4.36
C ASP A 143 28.86 0.56 2.94
N MET A 144 28.91 -0.29 1.93
CA MET A 144 28.87 0.14 0.53
C MET A 144 27.48 0.65 0.13
N ALA A 145 26.41 -0.03 0.54
CA ALA A 145 25.04 0.42 0.35
C ALA A 145 24.80 1.78 1.02
N ASN A 146 25.18 1.91 2.30
CA ASN A 146 25.06 3.17 3.05
C ASN A 146 25.83 4.33 2.39
N ILE A 147 27.01 4.05 1.81
CA ILE A 147 27.80 5.08 1.09
C ILE A 147 27.14 5.50 -0.22
N VAL A 148 26.53 4.56 -0.96
CA VAL A 148 25.84 4.82 -2.22
C VAL A 148 24.53 5.57 -1.96
N GLU A 149 23.77 5.13 -0.97
CA GLU A 149 22.50 5.73 -0.55
C GLU A 149 22.71 7.15 -0.01
N ALA A 150 23.72 7.37 0.84
CA ALA A 150 24.07 8.70 1.32
C ALA A 150 24.57 9.63 0.18
N ALA A 151 25.27 9.09 -0.82
CA ALA A 151 25.70 9.88 -1.97
C ALA A 151 24.52 10.28 -2.87
N PHE A 152 23.55 9.38 -3.03
CA PHE A 152 22.34 9.62 -3.84
C PHE A 152 21.38 10.59 -3.15
N ALA A 153 21.16 10.42 -1.84
CA ALA A 153 20.33 11.31 -1.04
C ALA A 153 20.89 12.74 -1.01
N VAL A 154 22.21 12.92 -0.84
CA VAL A 154 22.84 14.25 -0.83
C VAL A 154 22.74 14.94 -2.20
N ASP A 155 22.91 14.21 -3.30
CA ASP A 155 22.81 14.79 -4.66
C ASP A 155 21.35 15.19 -5.00
N GLN A 156 20.37 14.37 -4.61
CA GLN A 156 18.95 14.68 -4.76
C GLN A 156 18.53 15.88 -3.92
N ILE A 157 18.93 15.94 -2.65
CA ILE A 157 18.60 17.04 -1.73
C ILE A 157 19.20 18.36 -2.25
N LEU A 158 20.47 18.37 -2.67
CA LEU A 158 21.11 19.58 -3.16
C LEU A 158 20.49 20.10 -4.47
N ASN A 159 20.03 19.20 -5.36
CA ASN A 159 19.33 19.60 -6.58
C ASN A 159 17.91 20.12 -6.28
N LEU A 160 17.19 19.50 -5.35
CA LEU A 160 15.89 19.97 -4.88
C LEU A 160 16.00 21.33 -4.16
N GLU A 161 17.01 21.52 -3.31
CA GLU A 161 17.27 22.79 -2.64
C GLU A 161 17.66 23.88 -3.64
N ALA A 162 18.50 23.56 -4.62
CA ALA A 162 18.92 24.51 -5.66
C ALA A 162 17.75 24.92 -6.57
N ASP A 163 16.91 23.97 -7.00
CA ASP A 163 15.72 24.26 -7.81
C ASP A 163 14.67 25.02 -6.98
N ALA A 164 14.48 24.65 -5.71
CA ALA A 164 13.60 25.39 -4.80
C ALA A 164 14.07 26.84 -4.63
N LEU A 165 15.37 27.08 -4.41
CA LEU A 165 15.95 28.44 -4.31
C LEU A 165 15.86 29.21 -5.63
N CYS A 166 16.05 28.55 -6.77
CA CYS A 166 16.01 29.22 -8.07
C CYS A 166 14.58 29.62 -8.48
N ILE A 167 13.58 28.83 -8.08
CA ILE A 167 12.15 29.09 -8.33
C ILE A 167 11.59 30.12 -7.34
N THR A 168 12.04 30.10 -6.08
CA THR A 168 11.50 30.99 -5.02
C THR A 168 12.17 32.37 -4.97
N SER A 169 13.46 32.48 -5.27
CA SER A 169 14.24 33.70 -5.02
C SER A 169 13.76 34.93 -5.79
N LYS A 170 13.25 34.80 -7.03
CA LYS A 170 12.84 35.99 -7.81
C LYS A 170 11.53 36.62 -7.31
N SER A 171 10.58 35.80 -6.86
CA SER A 171 9.32 36.25 -6.26
C SER A 171 9.54 36.78 -4.83
N ILE A 172 10.41 36.11 -4.08
CA ILE A 172 10.73 36.49 -2.70
C ILE A 172 11.54 37.79 -2.65
N ILE A 173 12.49 38.03 -3.55
CA ILE A 173 13.29 39.29 -3.53
C ILE A 173 12.39 40.52 -3.76
N ASP A 174 11.48 40.46 -4.73
CA ASP A 174 10.53 41.56 -5.00
C ASP A 174 9.52 41.74 -3.84
N SER A 175 9.17 40.66 -3.13
CA SER A 175 8.29 40.71 -1.94
C SER A 175 9.02 41.17 -0.67
N LEU A 176 10.30 40.84 -0.53
CA LEU A 176 11.13 41.20 0.64
C LEU A 176 11.49 42.68 0.65
N ASP A 177 11.63 43.33 -0.51
CA ASP A 177 11.80 44.79 -0.58
C ASP A 177 10.55 45.53 -0.03
N VAL A 178 9.35 44.97 -0.26
CA VAL A 178 8.07 45.49 0.26
C VAL A 178 7.85 45.14 1.74
N MET A 179 8.35 43.99 2.21
CA MET A 179 8.29 43.59 3.63
C MET A 179 9.35 44.25 4.53
N SER A 180 10.22 45.11 3.98
CA SER A 180 11.28 45.79 4.75
C SER A 180 10.75 46.76 5.82
N CYS A 181 9.44 47.03 5.81
CA CYS A 181 8.71 47.69 6.88
C CYS A 181 7.28 47.11 6.95
N ALA A 182 6.74 46.87 8.14
CA ALA A 182 5.38 46.36 8.31
C ALA A 182 4.49 47.40 9.02
N CYS A 183 3.32 47.64 8.45
CA CYS A 183 2.25 48.43 9.06
C CYS A 183 1.24 47.42 9.61
N GLU A 184 1.42 47.03 10.87
CA GLU A 184 0.64 45.98 11.51
C GLU A 184 -0.54 46.59 12.27
N PRO A 185 -1.71 45.93 12.32
CA PRO A 185 -2.75 46.34 13.24
C PRO A 185 -2.18 46.27 14.66
N MET A 186 -2.42 47.32 15.46
CA MET A 186 -1.87 47.42 16.80
C MET A 186 -2.23 46.16 17.62
N SER A 187 -1.22 45.36 18.00
CA SER A 187 -1.43 44.10 18.70
C SER A 187 -1.74 44.39 20.17
N PHE A 188 -2.93 43.99 20.62
CA PHE A 188 -3.33 44.17 22.01
C PHE A 188 -2.79 43.01 22.86
N GLU A 189 -1.76 43.27 23.67
CA GLU A 189 -1.42 42.43 24.83
C GLU A 189 -2.44 42.65 25.97
N GLY A 190 -3.72 42.38 25.69
CA GLY A 190 -4.78 42.37 26.68
C GLY A 190 -4.93 40.96 27.26
N SER A 191 -4.66 40.78 28.55
CA SER A 191 -5.03 39.54 29.26
C SER A 191 -6.53 39.33 29.16
N TRP A 192 -6.96 38.44 28.27
CA TRP A 192 -8.37 38.10 28.06
C TRP A 192 -8.98 37.61 29.38
N PHE A 193 -9.95 38.37 29.90
CA PHE A 193 -10.83 37.88 30.96
C PHE A 193 -11.74 36.81 30.33
N ASN A 194 -11.67 35.60 30.89
CA ASN A 194 -12.49 34.48 30.49
C ASN A 194 -13.96 34.77 30.88
N ILE A 195 -14.75 35.27 29.92
CA ILE A 195 -16.20 35.38 30.05
C ILE A 195 -16.79 34.20 29.29
N THR A 196 -17.38 33.28 30.03
CA THR A 196 -18.28 32.26 29.51
C THR A 196 -19.53 32.94 28.95
N ASP A 197 -19.47 33.31 27.67
CA ASP A 197 -20.60 33.29 26.73
C ASP A 197 -20.07 33.49 25.30
N PHE A 198 -20.51 32.60 24.42
CA PHE A 198 -20.16 32.41 23.01
C PHE A 198 -19.55 33.60 22.25
N SER A 199 -18.30 33.43 21.76
CA SER A 199 -17.93 33.60 20.35
C SER A 199 -16.49 33.15 20.08
N THR A 200 -16.30 32.62 18.87
CA THR A 200 -15.07 32.42 18.09
C THR A 200 -13.75 32.91 18.71
N VAL A 201 -12.85 31.97 19.00
CA VAL A 201 -11.44 32.24 19.34
C VAL A 201 -10.55 31.87 18.16
N SER A 202 -9.56 32.73 17.93
CA SER A 202 -8.65 32.84 16.79
C SER A 202 -7.56 31.78 16.73
N GLU A 203 -7.03 31.67 15.50
CA GLU A 203 -5.93 30.86 14.99
C GLU A 203 -4.69 30.79 15.91
N GLU A 204 -4.26 29.56 16.20
CA GLU A 204 -2.85 29.17 16.15
C GLU A 204 -2.73 27.66 15.85
N GLU A 205 -1.75 27.32 15.03
CA GLU A 205 -1.43 26.06 14.33
C GLU A 205 -1.77 24.74 15.05
N SER A 206 -2.99 24.24 14.86
CA SER A 206 -3.30 22.82 14.59
C SER A 206 -4.76 22.72 14.15
N GLU A 207 -5.02 22.17 12.96
CA GLU A 207 -6.36 22.01 12.39
C GLU A 207 -7.21 21.05 13.25
N SER A 208 -7.93 21.57 14.25
CA SER A 208 -9.10 20.91 14.85
C SER A 208 -10.31 21.84 14.72
N PHE A 209 -11.39 21.35 14.09
CA PHE A 209 -12.56 22.16 13.75
C PHE A 209 -13.75 21.85 14.68
N THR A 210 -14.34 22.93 15.19
CA THR A 210 -15.71 23.11 15.73
C THR A 210 -16.31 21.98 16.58
N GLY A 211 -16.34 22.20 17.90
CA GLY A 211 -17.29 21.53 18.78
C GLY A 211 -18.70 22.12 18.60
N PHE A 212 -19.67 21.29 18.21
CA PHE A 212 -21.08 21.63 18.30
C PHE A 212 -21.60 21.23 19.68
N CYS A 213 -22.09 22.19 20.48
CA CYS A 213 -22.77 21.89 21.73
C CYS A 213 -24.19 22.47 21.63
N ALA A 214 -25.20 21.60 21.65
CA ALA A 214 -26.61 21.99 21.67
C ALA A 214 -27.13 22.02 23.11
N ASP A 215 -27.96 23.02 23.45
CA ASP A 215 -28.66 23.12 24.73
C ASP A 215 -30.13 22.69 24.55
N ASP A 216 -30.57 21.72 25.34
CA ASP A 216 -31.69 20.82 25.04
C ASP A 216 -33.07 21.36 25.46
N ASN A 217 -33.29 22.67 25.38
CA ASN A 217 -34.52 23.29 25.91
C ASN A 217 -35.67 23.43 24.89
N ASN A 218 -35.50 23.05 23.61
CA ASN A 218 -36.60 23.00 22.62
C ASN A 218 -36.35 21.95 21.51
N VAL A 219 -37.06 20.81 21.59
CA VAL A 219 -36.90 19.59 20.77
C VAL A 219 -37.42 19.72 19.31
N GLU A 220 -37.38 20.89 18.67
CA GLU A 220 -37.75 21.00 17.24
C GLU A 220 -36.80 21.88 16.39
N GLU A 221 -35.73 22.45 16.95
CA GLU A 221 -34.84 23.32 16.17
C GLU A 221 -33.75 22.54 15.43
N ARG A 222 -33.91 22.37 14.12
CA ARG A 222 -32.87 21.85 13.23
C ARG A 222 -31.76 22.89 13.08
N THR A 223 -30.58 22.59 13.60
CA THR A 223 -29.41 23.44 13.40
C THR A 223 -28.61 22.91 12.20
N TYR A 224 -28.63 23.65 11.09
CA TYR A 224 -27.80 23.35 9.92
C TYR A 224 -26.48 24.13 10.04
N GLY A 225 -25.39 23.45 10.40
CA GLY A 225 -24.05 24.00 10.28
C GLY A 225 -23.48 23.69 8.89
N THR A 226 -23.05 24.70 8.16
CA THR A 226 -22.24 24.51 6.95
C THR A 226 -20.81 24.89 7.30
N VAL A 227 -19.91 23.92 7.39
CA VAL A 227 -18.48 24.18 7.60
C VAL A 227 -17.81 24.17 6.24
N ARG A 228 -17.41 25.35 5.75
CA ARG A 228 -16.44 25.44 4.64
C ARG A 228 -15.05 25.53 5.24
N SER A 229 -14.18 24.56 4.94
CA SER A 229 -12.75 24.82 5.08
C SER A 229 -12.35 25.72 3.91
N ASN A 230 -12.09 26.99 4.19
CA ASN A 230 -11.43 27.87 3.23
C ASN A 230 -9.95 27.52 3.25
N ILE A 231 -9.59 26.46 2.54
CA ILE A 231 -8.19 26.18 2.23
C ILE A 231 -7.73 27.25 1.22
N CYS A 232 -6.48 27.68 1.31
CA CYS A 232 -5.90 28.78 0.53
C CYS A 232 -6.35 28.79 -0.95
N PRO A 233 -6.56 29.96 -1.59
CA PRO A 233 -7.00 30.03 -2.98
C PRO A 233 -5.97 29.36 -3.91
N GLY A 234 -6.26 28.13 -4.34
CA GLY A 234 -5.37 27.28 -5.12
C GLY A 234 -5.44 25.79 -4.77
N GLU A 235 -5.94 25.43 -3.60
CA GLU A 235 -6.38 24.07 -3.26
C GLU A 235 -7.86 23.89 -3.64
N ARG A 236 -8.25 22.71 -4.14
CA ARG A 236 -9.63 22.47 -4.59
C ARG A 236 -10.56 22.51 -3.38
N ASP A 237 -11.58 23.37 -3.46
CA ASP A 237 -12.58 23.53 -2.42
C ASP A 237 -13.33 22.21 -2.17
N PHE A 238 -13.09 21.59 -1.01
CA PHE A 238 -13.95 20.51 -0.52
C PHE A 238 -15.23 21.15 0.02
N LEU A 239 -16.33 21.00 -0.72
CA LEU A 239 -17.63 21.43 -0.22
C LEU A 239 -18.25 20.32 0.62
N LEU A 240 -18.03 20.38 1.93
CA LEU A 240 -18.59 19.42 2.86
C LEU A 240 -19.71 20.05 3.69
N GLN A 241 -20.90 19.45 3.63
CA GLN A 241 -22.06 19.91 4.39
C GLN A 241 -22.45 18.84 5.41
N ALA A 242 -21.78 18.83 6.57
CA ALA A 242 -22.13 17.94 7.66
C ALA A 242 -23.26 18.55 8.51
N GLY A 243 -24.50 18.11 8.29
CA GLY A 243 -25.59 18.32 9.25
C GLY A 243 -25.54 17.22 10.32
N VAL A 244 -25.45 17.58 11.60
CA VAL A 244 -25.51 16.61 12.71
C VAL A 244 -26.94 16.55 13.23
N PHE A 245 -27.55 15.37 13.20
CA PHE A 245 -28.84 15.12 13.87
C PHE A 245 -28.64 14.17 15.04
N ILE A 246 -29.19 14.53 16.20
CA ILE A 246 -29.18 13.72 17.42
C ILE A 246 -30.63 13.35 17.72
N GLU A 247 -30.97 12.06 17.61
CA GLU A 247 -32.30 11.53 17.94
C GLU A 247 -32.19 10.74 19.25
N CYS A 248 -32.47 11.37 20.39
CA CYS A 248 -32.48 10.69 21.69
C CYS A 248 -33.91 10.31 22.07
N ALA A 249 -34.25 9.02 22.03
CA ALA A 249 -35.60 8.54 22.27
C ALA A 249 -36.09 8.70 23.73
N ASP A 250 -35.18 8.87 24.72
CA ASP A 250 -35.51 8.89 26.15
C ASP A 250 -34.68 9.89 27.00
N CYS A 251 -34.12 10.96 26.40
CA CYS A 251 -33.34 11.97 27.15
C CYS A 251 -34.26 12.93 27.94
N LEU A 252 -34.67 12.53 29.16
CA LEU A 252 -35.43 13.37 30.10
C LEU A 252 -34.54 14.22 31.04
N GLN A 253 -33.22 14.21 30.85
CA GLN A 253 -32.26 15.03 31.59
C GLN A 253 -31.40 15.83 30.62
N THR A 254 -31.14 17.10 30.93
CA THR A 254 -30.23 17.98 30.20
C THR A 254 -28.82 17.41 30.19
N THR A 255 -28.48 16.72 29.10
CA THR A 255 -27.14 16.21 28.82
C THR A 255 -26.52 17.06 27.73
N PHE A 256 -25.38 17.67 28.03
CA PHE A 256 -24.58 18.37 27.02
C PHE A 256 -23.79 17.33 26.23
N PHE A 257 -23.99 17.30 24.92
CA PHE A 257 -23.15 16.54 24.00
C PHE A 257 -22.28 17.54 23.25
N CYS A 258 -20.96 17.40 23.36
CA CYS A 258 -20.05 18.09 22.47
C CYS A 258 -19.38 17.04 21.59
N ILE A 259 -19.52 17.22 20.28
CA ILE A 259 -18.95 16.35 19.26
C ILE A 259 -17.82 17.13 18.62
N GLU A 260 -16.59 16.65 18.77
CA GLU A 260 -15.44 17.15 18.02
C GLU A 260 -15.31 16.30 16.76
N LEU A 261 -15.40 16.95 15.61
CA LEU A 261 -15.36 16.29 14.32
C LEU A 261 -14.18 16.85 13.52
N SER A 262 -13.11 16.07 13.42
CA SER A 262 -11.94 16.39 12.60
C SER A 262 -12.01 15.61 11.29
N MET A 263 -11.68 16.29 10.19
CA MET A 263 -11.69 15.71 8.85
C MET A 263 -10.42 16.07 8.12
N LEU A 264 -9.73 15.04 7.60
CA LEU A 264 -8.52 15.19 6.82
C LEU A 264 -8.71 14.52 5.45
N PRO A 265 -8.38 15.19 4.33
CA PRO A 265 -8.52 14.57 3.01
C PRO A 265 -7.53 13.41 2.84
N VAL A 266 -7.99 12.30 2.25
CA VAL A 266 -7.16 11.13 1.96
C VAL A 266 -7.17 10.87 0.46
N SER A 267 -6.01 10.87 -0.18
CA SER A 267 -5.96 10.74 -1.64
C SER A 267 -6.26 9.31 -2.07
N ALA A 268 -7.15 9.13 -3.04
CA ALA A 268 -7.39 7.82 -3.65
C ALA A 268 -6.14 7.25 -4.33
N ASN A 269 -5.17 8.09 -4.72
CA ASN A 269 -3.91 7.66 -5.30
C ASN A 269 -3.08 6.80 -4.34
N GLU A 270 -3.26 6.96 -3.02
CA GLU A 270 -2.56 6.15 -2.01
C GLU A 270 -3.12 4.72 -1.97
N LEU A 271 -4.37 4.53 -2.40
CA LEU A 271 -5.04 3.25 -2.48
C LEU A 271 -5.06 2.64 -3.88
N ALA A 272 -4.72 3.43 -4.91
CA ALA A 272 -4.62 2.95 -6.27
C ALA A 272 -3.63 1.77 -6.28
N VAL A 273 -4.16 0.57 -6.50
CA VAL A 273 -3.32 -0.61 -6.65
C VAL A 273 -2.78 -0.48 -8.06
N PRO A 274 -1.48 -0.20 -8.26
CA PRO A 274 -0.93 -0.23 -9.60
C PRO A 274 -1.33 -1.57 -10.20
N THR A 275 -1.79 -1.59 -11.46
CA THR A 275 -2.20 -2.81 -12.18
C THR A 275 -1.01 -3.74 -12.30
N ARG A 276 -0.65 -4.37 -11.18
CA ARG A 276 0.50 -5.23 -11.04
C ARG A 276 -0.04 -6.63 -11.22
N GLU A 277 0.53 -7.29 -12.21
CA GLU A 277 0.58 -8.74 -12.23
C GLU A 277 1.41 -9.14 -11.02
N THR A 278 0.80 -9.18 -9.81
CA THR A 278 1.48 -9.73 -8.65
C THR A 278 1.90 -11.13 -9.06
N ALA A 279 3.22 -11.36 -9.04
CA ALA A 279 3.79 -12.66 -9.32
C ALA A 279 3.45 -13.58 -8.15
N SER A 280 2.18 -13.99 -8.05
CA SER A 280 1.71 -14.88 -7.01
C SER A 280 2.56 -16.15 -7.07
N LEU A 281 3.05 -16.58 -5.90
CA LEU A 281 3.77 -17.84 -5.78
C LEU A 281 2.85 -19.02 -6.12
N SER A 282 1.53 -18.82 -6.05
CA SER A 282 0.52 -19.78 -6.47
C SER A 282 0.50 -19.94 -8.00
N PHE A 283 0.19 -21.14 -8.49
CA PHE A 283 0.02 -21.43 -9.93
C PHE A 283 -1.20 -20.73 -10.56
N VAL A 284 -1.84 -19.84 -9.81
CA VAL A 284 -3.14 -19.25 -10.05
C VAL A 284 -3.01 -17.78 -9.71
N SER A 285 -2.75 -16.94 -10.71
CA SER A 285 -3.03 -15.52 -10.56
C SER A 285 -4.55 -15.37 -10.60
N THR A 286 -5.15 -14.78 -9.56
CA THR A 286 -6.48 -14.19 -9.71
C THR A 286 -6.39 -13.16 -10.85
N PRO A 287 -7.40 -13.08 -11.73
CA PRO A 287 -7.36 -12.11 -12.82
C PRO A 287 -7.10 -10.73 -12.24
N SER A 288 -6.03 -10.07 -12.70
CA SER A 288 -5.69 -8.72 -12.26
C SER A 288 -6.88 -7.80 -12.49
N LEU A 289 -7.12 -6.92 -11.53
CA LEU A 289 -8.12 -5.86 -11.56
C LEU A 289 -8.18 -5.22 -12.96
N GLU A 290 -9.39 -5.07 -13.53
CA GLU A 290 -9.58 -4.47 -14.86
C GLU A 290 -9.11 -3.00 -14.92
N ASN A 291 -9.07 -2.34 -13.76
CA ASN A 291 -8.68 -0.94 -13.59
C ASN A 291 -7.91 -0.74 -12.27
N GLU A 292 -6.98 0.21 -12.22
CA GLU A 292 -6.17 0.56 -11.03
C GLU A 292 -7.05 1.00 -9.83
N TRP A 293 -8.27 1.43 -10.13
CA TRP A 293 -9.25 1.93 -9.17
C TRP A 293 -10.21 0.87 -8.64
N SER A 294 -10.17 -0.37 -9.16
CA SER A 294 -11.04 -1.48 -8.77
C SER A 294 -10.63 -2.13 -7.43
N VAL A 295 -10.49 -1.32 -6.38
CA VAL A 295 -9.90 -1.75 -5.09
C VAL A 295 -10.95 -2.16 -4.06
N VAL A 296 -12.24 -2.03 -4.40
CA VAL A 296 -13.32 -2.22 -3.43
C VAL A 296 -13.69 -3.69 -3.32
N GLN A 297 -13.50 -4.27 -2.13
CA GLN A 297 -13.82 -5.67 -1.85
C GLN A 297 -14.94 -5.81 -0.82
N ASN A 298 -15.76 -6.85 -0.92
CA ASN A 298 -16.72 -7.16 0.12
C ASN A 298 -16.07 -7.95 1.28
N THR A 299 -16.87 -8.26 2.30
CA THR A 299 -16.45 -9.08 3.45
C THR A 299 -16.05 -10.51 3.09
N LYS A 300 -16.25 -10.95 1.85
CA LYS A 300 -15.83 -12.26 1.32
C LYS A 300 -14.54 -12.16 0.48
N GLY A 301 -13.90 -10.99 0.39
CA GLY A 301 -12.73 -10.77 -0.48
C GLY A 301 -13.07 -10.60 -1.97
N ALA A 302 -14.36 -10.57 -2.34
CA ALA A 302 -14.75 -10.38 -3.73
C ALA A 302 -14.62 -8.93 -4.13
N GLU A 303 -13.93 -8.66 -5.25
CA GLU A 303 -13.92 -7.35 -5.88
C GLU A 303 -15.35 -7.00 -6.34
N VAL A 304 -15.91 -5.93 -5.77
CA VAL A 304 -17.31 -5.55 -5.94
C VAL A 304 -17.49 -4.11 -6.42
N GLY A 305 -16.43 -3.32 -6.50
CA GLY A 305 -16.53 -1.92 -6.89
C GLY A 305 -15.19 -1.28 -7.25
N GLN A 306 -15.27 -0.01 -7.58
CA GLN A 306 -14.15 0.87 -7.84
C GLN A 306 -14.28 2.16 -7.02
N LEU A 307 -13.15 2.77 -6.69
CA LEU A 307 -13.10 4.13 -6.15
C LEU A 307 -13.57 5.11 -7.23
N VAL A 308 -14.25 6.20 -6.84
CA VAL A 308 -14.67 7.25 -7.78
C VAL A 308 -14.12 8.64 -7.43
N GLY A 309 -13.39 8.78 -6.33
CA GLY A 309 -12.87 10.05 -5.85
C GLY A 309 -11.97 9.88 -4.63
N ASP A 310 -11.40 10.99 -4.17
CA ASP A 310 -10.62 11.04 -2.92
C ASP A 310 -11.55 10.86 -1.70
N GLY A 311 -11.00 10.31 -0.63
CA GLY A 311 -11.71 10.05 0.62
C GLY A 311 -11.46 11.12 1.68
N ALA A 312 -12.00 10.87 2.87
CA ALA A 312 -11.78 11.68 4.06
C ALA A 312 -11.56 10.77 5.27
N LEU A 313 -10.53 11.07 6.06
CA LEU A 313 -10.33 10.54 7.41
C LEU A 313 -11.21 11.37 8.33
N ILE A 314 -12.26 10.74 8.85
CA ILE A 314 -13.19 11.38 9.78
C ILE A 314 -12.89 10.85 11.17
N THR A 315 -12.51 11.75 12.07
CA THR A 315 -12.33 11.46 13.49
C THR A 315 -13.45 12.13 14.24
N ALA A 316 -14.31 11.32 14.85
CA ALA A 316 -15.39 11.79 15.71
C ALA A 316 -15.08 11.44 17.15
N GLU A 317 -14.72 12.43 17.95
CA GLU A 317 -14.58 12.28 19.39
C GLU A 317 -15.87 12.74 20.07
N LEU A 318 -16.63 11.76 20.54
CA LEU A 318 -17.85 11.98 21.31
C LEU A 318 -17.49 12.11 22.78
N ASN A 319 -17.32 13.34 23.26
CA ASN A 319 -17.06 13.58 24.68
C ASN A 319 -18.39 13.72 25.42
N ILE A 320 -18.96 12.59 25.86
CA ILE A 320 -20.17 12.61 26.69
C ILE A 320 -19.79 12.57 28.17
N ASP A 321 -19.93 13.69 28.88
CA ASP A 321 -19.89 13.72 30.36
C ASP A 321 -21.22 13.21 30.94
N LEU A 322 -21.50 11.91 30.77
CA LEU A 322 -22.63 11.25 31.42
C LEU A 322 -22.29 10.99 32.88
N ARG A 323 -22.54 11.99 33.74
CA ARG A 323 -22.55 11.78 35.19
C ARG A 323 -23.70 10.86 35.60
N GLY A 324 -23.50 9.55 35.51
CA GLY A 324 -24.21 8.57 36.35
C GLY A 324 -25.05 7.49 35.68
N THR A 325 -24.96 7.26 34.37
CA THR A 325 -25.68 6.15 33.71
C THR A 325 -24.82 5.44 32.67
N GLU A 326 -24.43 4.19 32.98
CA GLU A 326 -23.81 3.22 32.05
C GLU A 326 -24.87 2.72 31.04
N SER A 327 -25.37 3.60 30.17
CA SER A 327 -26.12 3.19 28.99
C SER A 327 -25.12 2.90 27.87
N ASN A 328 -25.17 1.68 27.34
CA ASN A 328 -24.44 1.25 26.14
C ASN A 328 -25.21 1.60 24.85
N ASP A 329 -26.18 2.52 24.91
CA ASP A 329 -26.96 2.87 23.73
C ASP A 329 -26.08 3.72 22.81
N ALA A 330 -25.81 3.19 21.62
CA ALA A 330 -25.00 3.85 20.61
C ALA A 330 -25.70 5.13 20.14
N VAL A 331 -25.12 6.29 20.43
CA VAL A 331 -25.53 7.56 19.84
C VAL A 331 -25.23 7.49 18.34
N VAL A 332 -26.26 7.46 17.51
CA VAL A 332 -26.12 7.49 16.05
C VAL A 332 -26.10 8.95 15.62
N ILE A 333 -24.93 9.43 15.23
CA ILE A 333 -24.76 10.76 14.63
C ILE A 333 -25.11 10.63 13.14
N LEU A 334 -26.27 11.14 12.72
CA LEU A 334 -26.63 11.18 11.31
C LEU A 334 -25.89 12.35 10.68
N THR A 335 -25.04 12.06 9.69
CA THR A 335 -24.32 13.06 8.90
C THR A 335 -24.61 12.88 7.42
N GLN A 336 -24.67 14.02 6.72
CA GLN A 336 -24.60 14.04 5.27
C GLN A 336 -23.15 14.25 4.86
N LEU A 337 -22.58 13.31 4.08
CA LEU A 337 -21.23 13.44 3.52
C LEU A 337 -21.33 13.47 2.00
N CYS A 338 -20.68 14.46 1.38
CA CYS A 338 -20.61 14.61 -0.06
C CYS A 338 -19.14 14.59 -0.49
N PHE A 339 -18.83 13.76 -1.48
CA PHE A 339 -17.50 13.65 -2.06
C PHE A 339 -17.51 14.08 -3.52
N GLU A 340 -16.43 14.72 -3.97
CA GLU A 340 -16.22 15.06 -5.37
C GLU A 340 -15.87 13.80 -6.19
N VAL A 341 -16.55 13.59 -7.31
CA VAL A 341 -16.18 12.53 -8.27
C VAL A 341 -15.00 13.01 -9.11
N ARG A 342 -13.91 12.26 -9.06
CA ARG A 342 -12.69 12.55 -9.81
C ARG A 342 -12.90 12.28 -11.29
N SER A 343 -12.77 13.32 -12.12
CA SER A 343 -12.95 13.24 -13.57
C SER A 343 -11.88 12.41 -14.29
N ASP A 344 -10.74 12.15 -13.64
CA ASP A 344 -9.64 11.35 -14.18
C ASP A 344 -9.82 9.83 -13.97
N ILE A 345 -10.79 9.43 -13.14
CA ILE A 345 -11.14 8.03 -12.91
C ILE A 345 -12.21 7.61 -13.92
N GLU A 346 -11.85 6.75 -14.88
CA GLU A 346 -12.83 6.18 -15.82
C GLU A 346 -13.73 5.17 -15.09
N ILE A 347 -15.00 5.55 -14.90
CA ILE A 347 -15.99 4.72 -14.22
C ILE A 347 -16.39 3.56 -15.15
N SER A 348 -16.01 2.33 -14.78
CA SER A 348 -16.46 1.13 -15.48
C SER A 348 -17.99 1.00 -15.45
N PRO A 349 -18.64 0.73 -16.61
CA PRO A 349 -20.10 0.67 -16.72
C PRO A 349 -20.73 -0.56 -16.04
N ILE A 350 -19.90 -1.48 -15.52
CA ILE A 350 -20.35 -2.69 -14.85
C ILE A 350 -20.85 -2.36 -13.44
N TYR A 351 -20.28 -1.35 -12.79
CA TYR A 351 -20.69 -0.87 -11.47
C TYR A 351 -21.80 0.18 -11.63
N THR A 352 -22.88 0.03 -10.86
CA THR A 352 -24.11 0.81 -11.08
C THR A 352 -24.66 1.49 -9.83
N VAL A 353 -24.13 1.16 -8.64
CA VAL A 353 -24.65 1.65 -7.36
C VAL A 353 -23.56 2.45 -6.65
N TYR A 354 -23.78 3.76 -6.48
CA TYR A 354 -22.91 4.61 -5.66
C TYR A 354 -23.09 4.30 -4.18
N ASP A 355 -21.99 4.26 -3.43
CA ASP A 355 -21.95 3.93 -2.01
C ASP A 355 -20.73 4.63 -1.35
N GLY A 356 -20.65 4.56 -0.03
CA GLY A 356 -19.45 4.87 0.75
C GLY A 356 -18.66 3.59 1.00
N GLY A 357 -17.34 3.68 0.95
CA GLY A 357 -16.43 2.60 1.31
C GLY A 357 -15.61 2.99 2.53
N ILE A 358 -15.47 2.08 3.51
CA ILE A 358 -14.59 2.27 4.67
C ILE A 358 -13.27 1.54 4.43
N LEU A 359 -12.13 2.15 4.75
CA LEU A 359 -10.85 1.48 4.68
C LEU A 359 -10.65 0.60 5.93
N GLU A 360 -10.63 -0.72 5.73
CA GLU A 360 -10.31 -1.71 6.77
C GLU A 360 -9.18 -2.61 6.27
N ASP A 361 -8.10 -2.75 7.05
CA ASP A 361 -6.96 -3.61 6.70
C ASP A 361 -6.34 -3.30 5.32
N ASN A 362 -6.26 -2.01 4.95
CA ASN A 362 -5.82 -1.51 3.63
C ASN A 362 -6.73 -1.91 2.45
N VAL A 363 -7.96 -2.37 2.71
CA VAL A 363 -8.95 -2.73 1.69
C VAL A 363 -10.20 -1.88 1.90
N VAL A 364 -10.68 -1.25 0.83
CA VAL A 364 -11.92 -0.46 0.90
C VAL A 364 -13.12 -1.40 0.85
N ARG A 365 -13.95 -1.39 1.88
CA ARG A 365 -15.16 -2.23 2.00
C ARG A 365 -16.42 -1.39 1.88
N PRO A 366 -17.43 -1.81 1.08
CA PRO A 366 -18.68 -1.08 0.99
C PRO A 366 -19.38 -1.00 2.34
N MET A 367 -19.87 0.19 2.69
CA MET A 367 -20.71 0.40 3.85
C MET A 367 -22.16 -0.04 3.58
N TYR A 368 -22.52 -0.27 2.32
CA TYR A 368 -23.86 -0.64 1.85
C TYR A 368 -24.93 0.38 2.22
N MET A 369 -24.60 1.65 2.02
CA MET A 369 -25.49 2.79 2.13
C MET A 369 -25.85 3.34 0.74
N ASP A 370 -26.96 4.06 0.68
CA ASP A 370 -27.41 4.66 -0.57
C ASP A 370 -26.77 6.05 -0.71
N PHE A 371 -25.73 6.14 -1.54
CA PHE A 371 -25.21 7.43 -1.97
C PHE A 371 -25.87 7.81 -3.28
N ILE A 372 -26.23 9.09 -3.42
CA ILE A 372 -26.89 9.63 -4.59
C ILE A 372 -25.90 10.52 -5.33
N LEU A 373 -25.71 10.24 -6.62
CA LEU A 373 -24.99 11.13 -7.52
C LEU A 373 -25.81 12.41 -7.71
N THR A 374 -25.31 13.50 -7.18
CA THR A 374 -25.91 14.83 -7.30
C THR A 374 -25.15 15.63 -8.33
N GLN A 375 -25.74 15.75 -9.52
CA GLN A 375 -25.28 16.69 -10.54
C GLN A 375 -25.78 18.09 -10.19
N ASN A 376 -24.91 19.10 -10.19
CA ASN A 376 -25.19 20.56 -10.07
C ASN A 376 -24.70 21.29 -8.81
N PHE A 377 -23.81 20.73 -8.00
CA PHE A 377 -23.03 21.64 -7.15
C PHE A 377 -21.93 22.25 -8.00
N GLN A 378 -22.21 23.43 -8.58
CA GLN A 378 -21.25 24.24 -9.35
C GLN A 378 -20.67 23.57 -10.61
N GLY A 379 -21.35 22.58 -11.19
CA GLY A 379 -20.90 21.88 -12.40
C GLY A 379 -19.92 20.74 -12.14
N VAL A 380 -19.73 20.37 -10.86
CA VAL A 380 -18.96 19.21 -10.44
C VAL A 380 -19.91 18.10 -9.99
N ASP A 381 -19.64 16.87 -10.42
CA ASP A 381 -20.42 15.70 -10.01
C ASP A 381 -20.01 15.31 -8.58
N THR A 382 -20.99 15.20 -7.68
CA THR A 382 -20.76 14.86 -6.27
C THR A 382 -21.56 13.63 -5.89
N VAL A 383 -21.00 12.79 -5.02
CA VAL A 383 -21.63 11.58 -4.50
C VAL A 383 -21.92 11.82 -3.02
N CYS A 384 -23.21 11.94 -2.69
CA CYS A 384 -23.66 12.32 -1.35
C CYS A 384 -24.41 11.16 -0.67
N GLY A 385 -24.02 10.82 0.55
CA GLY A 385 -24.73 9.88 1.41
C GLY A 385 -25.34 10.62 2.60
N SER A 386 -26.54 10.20 3.03
CA SER A 386 -27.17 10.66 4.26
C SER A 386 -27.12 9.56 5.32
N ASP A 387 -27.28 9.94 6.59
CA ASP A 387 -27.45 9.01 7.71
C ASP A 387 -26.25 8.06 7.94
N ILE A 388 -25.04 8.57 7.68
CA ILE A 388 -23.82 7.77 7.76
C ILE A 388 -23.44 7.52 9.22
N PRO A 389 -23.41 6.26 9.69
CA PRO A 389 -23.00 5.94 11.05
C PRO A 389 -21.49 6.13 11.15
N LEU A 390 -21.05 7.12 11.92
CA LEU A 390 -19.64 7.33 12.22
C LEU A 390 -19.19 6.30 13.28
N PRO A 391 -18.18 5.45 13.00
CA PRO A 391 -17.62 4.56 14.00
C PRO A 391 -17.01 5.37 15.15
N SER A 392 -17.02 4.84 16.36
CA SER A 392 -16.29 5.45 17.48
C SER A 392 -14.78 5.38 17.20
N GLY A 393 -14.18 6.51 16.86
CA GLY A 393 -12.76 6.62 16.50
C GLY A 393 -12.53 7.35 15.17
N SER A 394 -11.38 7.11 14.57
CA SER A 394 -11.02 7.61 13.25
C SER A 394 -11.37 6.58 12.18
N SER A 395 -12.06 6.98 11.11
CA SER A 395 -12.41 6.11 10.00
C SER A 395 -12.17 6.82 8.67
N GLU A 396 -11.49 6.14 7.76
CA GLU A 396 -11.27 6.65 6.40
C GLU A 396 -12.41 6.19 5.49
N ILE A 397 -13.16 7.15 4.96
CA ILE A 397 -14.32 6.91 4.10
C ILE A 397 -14.00 7.43 2.69
N PHE A 398 -14.25 6.59 1.69
CA PHE A 398 -14.05 6.88 0.27
C PHE A 398 -15.37 6.80 -0.49
N PRO A 399 -15.60 7.65 -1.50
CA PRO A 399 -16.71 7.45 -2.42
C PRO A 399 -16.40 6.29 -3.36
N ILE A 400 -17.34 5.36 -3.47
CA ILE A 400 -17.21 4.17 -4.31
C ILE A 400 -18.41 4.02 -5.24
N ILE A 401 -18.22 3.24 -6.30
CA ILE A 401 -19.33 2.69 -7.09
C ILE A 401 -19.15 1.18 -7.17
N ARG A 402 -20.23 0.46 -6.87
CA ARG A 402 -20.22 -1.00 -6.70
C ARG A 402 -21.30 -1.69 -7.51
N LEU A 403 -21.21 -3.01 -7.54
CA LEU A 403 -22.24 -3.90 -8.06
C LEU A 403 -23.45 -3.92 -7.14
N GLU A 404 -24.64 -4.06 -7.74
CA GLU A 404 -25.88 -4.29 -6.98
C GLU A 404 -25.80 -5.61 -6.18
N SER A 405 -25.14 -6.63 -6.75
CA SER A 405 -24.92 -7.93 -6.13
C SER A 405 -23.74 -7.99 -5.15
N ALA A 406 -23.18 -6.85 -4.74
CA ALA A 406 -21.95 -6.79 -3.95
C ALA A 406 -22.00 -7.59 -2.63
N ARG A 407 -23.13 -7.64 -1.92
CA ARG A 407 -23.27 -8.42 -0.67
C ARG A 407 -23.17 -9.93 -0.90
N THR A 408 -23.63 -10.40 -2.06
CA THR A 408 -23.75 -11.83 -2.36
C THR A 408 -22.64 -12.35 -3.25
N LYS A 409 -21.90 -11.47 -3.95
CA LYS A 409 -20.82 -11.85 -4.87
C LYS A 409 -19.73 -12.60 -4.09
N ASP A 410 -19.49 -13.84 -4.47
CA ASP A 410 -18.35 -14.59 -3.97
C ASP A 410 -17.08 -14.13 -4.72
N PRO A 411 -15.88 -14.24 -4.10
CA PRO A 411 -14.64 -13.91 -4.78
C PRO A 411 -14.57 -14.67 -6.11
N PRO A 412 -13.94 -14.09 -7.14
CA PRO A 412 -13.79 -14.77 -8.42
C PRO A 412 -12.97 -16.04 -8.20
N GLY A 413 -13.65 -17.14 -7.92
CA GLY A 413 -13.02 -18.44 -7.81
C GLY A 413 -12.35 -18.79 -9.13
N LEU A 414 -11.43 -19.75 -9.06
CA LEU A 414 -10.77 -20.35 -10.21
C LEU A 414 -11.78 -20.63 -11.32
N LYS A 415 -11.49 -20.18 -12.55
CA LYS A 415 -12.38 -20.45 -13.68
C LYS A 415 -12.55 -21.96 -13.82
N THR A 416 -13.72 -22.41 -14.27
CA THR A 416 -14.01 -23.86 -14.42
C THR A 416 -12.93 -24.61 -15.21
N GLY A 417 -12.33 -23.97 -16.22
CA GLY A 417 -11.21 -24.54 -16.98
C GLY A 417 -9.92 -24.71 -16.16
N GLU A 418 -9.62 -23.78 -15.27
CA GLU A 418 -8.45 -23.80 -14.41
C GLU A 418 -8.60 -24.85 -13.31
N LYS A 419 -9.78 -24.90 -12.66
CA LYS A 419 -10.14 -25.99 -11.72
C LYS A 419 -9.99 -27.36 -12.40
N ALA A 420 -10.47 -27.50 -13.63
CA ALA A 420 -10.36 -28.75 -14.37
C ALA A 420 -8.90 -29.17 -14.63
N VAL A 421 -8.02 -28.23 -14.99
CA VAL A 421 -6.58 -28.51 -15.18
C VAL A 421 -5.91 -28.91 -13.86
N ILE A 422 -6.23 -28.22 -12.77
CA ILE A 422 -5.69 -28.51 -11.43
C ILE A 422 -6.13 -29.90 -10.97
N TYR A 423 -7.44 -30.21 -11.01
CA TYR A 423 -7.95 -31.53 -10.61
C TYR A 423 -7.48 -32.66 -11.53
N THR A 424 -7.32 -32.40 -12.82
CA THR A 424 -6.73 -33.38 -13.75
C THR A 424 -5.28 -33.67 -13.35
N SER A 425 -4.51 -32.64 -13.01
CA SER A 425 -3.13 -32.79 -12.55
C SER A 425 -3.07 -33.57 -11.22
N ALA A 426 -3.92 -33.23 -10.24
CA ALA A 426 -4.03 -33.95 -8.97
C ALA A 426 -4.37 -35.45 -9.18
N SER A 427 -5.29 -35.72 -10.10
CA SER A 427 -5.69 -37.09 -10.46
C SER A 427 -4.54 -37.86 -11.12
N LEU A 428 -3.76 -37.21 -12.00
CA LEU A 428 -2.59 -37.82 -12.63
C LEU A 428 -1.51 -38.18 -11.61
N TYR A 429 -1.23 -37.30 -10.63
CA TYR A 429 -0.33 -37.61 -9.52
C TYR A 429 -0.85 -38.78 -8.67
N THR A 430 -2.16 -38.84 -8.43
CA THR A 430 -2.79 -39.95 -7.70
C THR A 430 -2.68 -41.27 -8.46
N ILE A 431 -2.90 -41.27 -9.77
CA ILE A 431 -2.73 -42.46 -10.63
C ILE A 431 -1.25 -42.89 -10.64
N ALA A 432 -0.32 -41.94 -10.73
CA ALA A 432 1.12 -42.19 -10.66
C ALA A 432 1.53 -42.79 -9.31
N LEU A 433 0.95 -42.32 -8.21
CA LEU A 433 1.11 -42.86 -6.85
C LEU A 433 0.57 -44.29 -6.73
N LEU A 434 -0.63 -44.56 -7.24
CA LEU A 434 -1.21 -45.91 -7.24
C LEU A 434 -0.38 -46.87 -8.11
N SER A 435 0.11 -46.41 -9.26
CA SER A 435 1.06 -47.15 -10.11
C SER A 435 2.35 -47.49 -9.35
N LEU A 436 2.93 -46.51 -8.64
CA LEU A 436 4.11 -46.71 -7.79
C LEU A 436 3.84 -47.77 -6.72
N LEU A 437 2.74 -47.63 -5.96
CA LEU A 437 2.36 -48.59 -4.92
C LEU A 437 2.16 -50.00 -5.48
N PHE A 438 1.50 -50.13 -6.63
CA PHE A 438 1.34 -51.41 -7.32
C PHE A 438 2.69 -52.03 -7.70
N GLN A 439 3.60 -51.22 -8.27
CA GLN A 439 4.94 -51.66 -8.66
C GLN A 439 5.83 -52.06 -7.48
N PHE A 440 5.59 -51.53 -6.27
CA PHE A 440 6.31 -51.92 -5.04
C PHE A 440 5.64 -53.09 -4.30
N ALA A 441 4.32 -53.16 -4.28
CA ALA A 441 3.56 -54.20 -3.59
C ALA A 441 3.68 -55.57 -4.28
N VAL A 442 3.48 -55.63 -5.60
CA VAL A 442 3.53 -56.90 -6.37
C VAL A 442 4.86 -57.63 -6.19
N PRO A 443 6.02 -56.97 -6.23
CA PRO A 443 7.29 -57.68 -6.08
C PRO A 443 7.73 -57.92 -4.63
N GLN A 444 7.27 -57.14 -3.67
CA GLN A 444 7.51 -57.42 -2.25
C GLN A 444 6.90 -58.77 -1.84
N LEU A 445 5.72 -59.10 -2.40
CA LEU A 445 5.09 -60.41 -2.23
C LEU A 445 5.86 -61.56 -2.88
N TRP A 446 6.74 -61.28 -3.86
CA TRP A 446 7.39 -62.30 -4.68
C TRP A 446 8.89 -62.52 -4.40
N ARG A 447 9.65 -61.52 -3.91
CA ARG A 447 11.08 -61.70 -3.58
C ARG A 447 11.58 -60.80 -2.44
N ARG A 448 12.17 -61.43 -1.41
CA ARG A 448 12.67 -60.81 -0.16
C ARG A 448 14.01 -60.05 -0.27
N ASN A 449 14.79 -60.22 -1.35
CA ASN A 449 16.14 -59.65 -1.48
C ASN A 449 16.24 -58.57 -2.56
N ARG A 450 15.53 -57.45 -2.42
CA ARG A 450 15.69 -56.27 -3.30
C ARG A 450 16.69 -55.26 -2.74
N LEU A 451 17.33 -54.51 -3.64
CA LEU A 451 18.30 -53.47 -3.34
C LEU A 451 17.62 -52.31 -2.59
N LEU A 452 18.14 -51.96 -1.42
CA LEU A 452 17.69 -50.88 -0.54
C LEU A 452 17.51 -49.54 -1.28
N ILE A 453 18.33 -49.27 -2.31
CA ILE A 453 18.28 -48.07 -3.17
C ILE A 453 16.90 -47.90 -3.82
N ASN A 454 16.29 -48.99 -4.33
CA ASN A 454 14.98 -48.89 -4.98
C ASN A 454 13.89 -48.50 -4.00
N TYR A 455 13.97 -48.96 -2.75
CA TYR A 455 13.01 -48.57 -1.71
C TYR A 455 13.18 -47.10 -1.31
N VAL A 456 14.42 -46.63 -1.16
CA VAL A 456 14.68 -45.22 -0.84
C VAL A 456 14.23 -44.30 -1.97
N ALA A 457 14.55 -44.64 -3.24
CA ALA A 457 14.07 -43.89 -4.40
C ALA A 457 12.53 -43.91 -4.48
N GLY A 458 11.91 -45.08 -4.31
CA GLY A 458 10.44 -45.21 -4.31
C GLY A 458 9.78 -44.42 -3.18
N PHE A 459 10.40 -44.37 -2.01
CA PHE A 459 9.93 -43.56 -0.89
C PHE A 459 9.97 -42.06 -1.21
N HIS A 460 11.05 -41.54 -1.80
CA HIS A 460 11.10 -40.12 -2.19
C HIS A 460 10.04 -39.79 -3.25
N VAL A 461 9.86 -40.64 -4.26
CA VAL A 461 8.83 -40.45 -5.29
C VAL A 461 7.41 -40.58 -4.70
N PHE A 462 7.21 -41.44 -3.70
CA PHE A 462 5.94 -41.54 -2.98
C PHE A 462 5.59 -40.20 -2.30
N PHE A 463 6.54 -39.60 -1.57
CA PHE A 463 6.33 -38.31 -0.91
C PHE A 463 6.12 -37.17 -1.91
N LEU A 464 6.88 -37.15 -3.01
CA LEU A 464 6.66 -36.20 -4.10
C LEU A 464 5.21 -36.24 -4.60
N TYR A 465 4.71 -37.43 -4.96
CA TYR A 465 3.36 -37.56 -5.52
C TYR A 465 2.25 -37.29 -4.51
N ILE A 466 2.37 -37.75 -3.27
CA ILE A 466 1.32 -37.52 -2.26
C ILE A 466 1.21 -36.04 -1.91
N ILE A 467 2.35 -35.34 -1.73
CA ILE A 467 2.35 -33.90 -1.42
C ILE A 467 1.77 -33.12 -2.60
N ARG A 468 2.21 -33.39 -3.84
CA ARG A 468 1.66 -32.75 -5.05
C ARG A 468 0.16 -33.02 -5.22
N ALA A 469 -0.29 -34.26 -5.04
CA ALA A 469 -1.70 -34.60 -5.18
C ALA A 469 -2.55 -33.87 -4.13
N VAL A 470 -2.15 -33.90 -2.87
CA VAL A 470 -2.86 -33.22 -1.77
C VAL A 470 -2.91 -31.72 -2.02
N TYR A 471 -1.77 -31.10 -2.33
CA TYR A 471 -1.69 -29.67 -2.63
C TYR A 471 -2.62 -29.28 -3.78
N LEU A 472 -2.58 -29.98 -4.90
CA LEU A 472 -3.43 -29.67 -6.06
C LEU A 472 -4.92 -29.92 -5.77
N PHE A 473 -5.28 -30.91 -4.95
CA PHE A 473 -6.66 -31.08 -4.52
C PHE A 473 -7.14 -29.93 -3.61
N LEU A 474 -6.29 -29.48 -2.67
CA LEU A 474 -6.57 -28.35 -1.79
C LEU A 474 -6.72 -27.05 -2.59
N LEU A 475 -5.77 -26.79 -3.50
CA LEU A 475 -5.76 -25.64 -4.39
C LEU A 475 -7.02 -25.61 -5.29
N GLY A 476 -7.35 -26.75 -5.92
CA GLY A 476 -8.55 -26.83 -6.77
C GLY A 476 -9.86 -26.67 -5.98
N SER A 477 -9.85 -26.98 -4.68
CA SER A 477 -11.01 -26.85 -3.80
C SER A 477 -11.18 -25.47 -3.15
N GLU A 478 -10.21 -24.56 -3.31
CA GLU A 478 -10.23 -23.23 -2.67
C GLU A 478 -10.40 -23.32 -1.14
N VAL A 479 -9.85 -24.39 -0.53
CA VAL A 479 -9.90 -24.61 0.93
C VAL A 479 -8.73 -23.93 1.63
N LEU A 480 -7.68 -23.61 0.89
CA LEU A 480 -6.60 -22.76 1.39
C LEU A 480 -7.21 -21.34 1.58
N PRO A 481 -7.08 -20.73 2.77
CA PRO A 481 -7.60 -19.39 3.05
C PRO A 481 -6.60 -18.27 2.68
N GLU A 482 -7.02 -17.34 1.81
CA GLU A 482 -6.19 -16.27 1.22
C GLU A 482 -5.31 -15.47 2.22
N GLU A 483 -5.73 -15.32 3.47
CA GLU A 483 -5.09 -14.42 4.45
C GLU A 483 -3.97 -15.06 5.31
N GLN A 484 -3.80 -16.39 5.32
CA GLN A 484 -2.77 -17.08 6.15
C GLN A 484 -1.75 -17.85 5.32
N GLU A 485 -1.65 -17.53 4.02
CA GLU A 485 -1.31 -18.52 3.00
C GLU A 485 0.18 -18.64 2.64
N ASP A 486 1.03 -17.67 2.95
CA ASP A 486 2.35 -17.63 2.31
C ASP A 486 3.24 -18.83 2.64
N ILE A 487 3.32 -19.24 3.90
CA ILE A 487 4.28 -20.28 4.32
C ILE A 487 3.79 -21.69 3.94
N ALA A 488 2.51 -21.99 4.15
CA ALA A 488 1.96 -23.31 3.91
C ALA A 488 1.96 -23.64 2.41
N ASP A 489 1.58 -22.68 1.57
CA ASP A 489 1.59 -22.84 0.12
C ASP A 489 3.02 -22.94 -0.40
N TYR A 490 3.92 -22.09 0.08
CA TYR A 490 5.33 -22.17 -0.29
C TYR A 490 5.92 -23.56 0.01
N ILE A 491 5.69 -24.09 1.21
CA ILE A 491 6.16 -25.42 1.60
C ILE A 491 5.57 -26.49 0.68
N LEU A 492 4.26 -26.46 0.41
CA LEU A 492 3.59 -27.47 -0.41
C LEU A 492 4.01 -27.42 -1.89
N ILE A 493 4.39 -26.24 -2.39
CA ILE A 493 4.88 -26.03 -3.77
C ILE A 493 6.33 -26.49 -3.92
N GLU A 494 7.20 -26.15 -2.98
CA GLU A 494 8.65 -26.33 -3.11
C GLU A 494 9.15 -27.67 -2.56
N LEU A 495 8.56 -28.19 -1.48
CA LEU A 495 8.98 -29.45 -0.85
C LEU A 495 9.04 -30.65 -1.83
N PRO A 496 8.11 -30.83 -2.80
CA PRO A 496 8.22 -31.88 -3.81
C PRO A 496 9.48 -31.80 -4.68
N ILE A 497 10.00 -30.60 -4.95
CA ILE A 497 11.23 -30.39 -5.74
C ILE A 497 12.44 -30.98 -5.00
N PHE A 498 12.49 -30.87 -3.68
CA PHE A 498 13.57 -31.47 -2.88
C PHE A 498 13.53 -32.99 -2.89
N PHE A 499 12.34 -33.60 -2.82
CA PHE A 499 12.19 -35.04 -3.01
C PHE A 499 12.58 -35.49 -4.43
N TYR A 500 12.27 -34.68 -5.44
CA TYR A 500 12.70 -34.90 -6.82
C TYR A 500 14.23 -34.89 -6.93
N LEU A 501 14.88 -33.81 -6.48
CA LEU A 501 16.34 -33.67 -6.47
C LEU A 501 17.03 -34.78 -5.66
N GLY A 502 16.47 -35.16 -4.50
CA GLY A 502 16.94 -36.28 -3.69
C GLY A 502 16.90 -37.62 -4.43
N THR A 503 15.82 -37.88 -5.18
CA THR A 503 15.69 -39.10 -5.99
C THR A 503 16.73 -39.16 -7.10
N PHE A 504 16.86 -38.07 -7.87
CA PHE A 504 17.78 -38.03 -9.01
C PHE A 504 19.25 -38.00 -8.57
N SER A 505 19.57 -37.35 -7.46
CA SER A 505 20.91 -37.38 -6.87
C SER A 505 21.29 -38.75 -6.32
N LEU A 506 20.37 -39.48 -5.67
CA LEU A 506 20.59 -40.87 -5.23
C LEU A 506 21.01 -41.75 -6.42
N ILE A 507 20.31 -41.59 -7.55
CA ILE A 507 20.57 -42.38 -8.76
C ILE A 507 21.86 -41.94 -9.45
N GLY A 508 22.09 -40.62 -9.55
CA GLY A 508 23.33 -40.11 -10.13
C GLY A 508 24.56 -40.51 -9.34
N LEU A 509 24.49 -40.46 -8.00
CA LEU A 509 25.54 -40.97 -7.12
C LEU A 509 25.73 -42.49 -7.31
N SER A 510 24.65 -43.25 -7.48
CA SER A 510 24.72 -44.69 -7.78
C SER A 510 25.47 -44.96 -9.09
N PHE A 511 25.21 -44.18 -10.14
CA PHE A 511 25.92 -44.29 -11.42
C PHE A 511 27.38 -43.87 -11.30
N PHE A 512 27.67 -42.76 -10.63
CA PHE A 512 29.04 -42.29 -10.41
C PHE A 512 29.89 -43.30 -9.65
N LEU A 513 29.31 -43.93 -8.63
CA LEU A 513 30.00 -44.95 -7.85
C LEU A 513 30.17 -46.24 -8.62
N TRP A 514 29.19 -46.61 -9.44
CA TRP A 514 29.35 -47.72 -10.39
C TRP A 514 30.49 -47.46 -11.39
N TRP A 515 30.58 -46.24 -11.91
CA TRP A 515 31.65 -45.79 -12.80
C TRP A 515 33.03 -45.82 -12.12
N LEU A 516 33.15 -45.31 -10.89
CA LEU A 516 34.40 -45.39 -10.12
C LEU A 516 34.85 -46.84 -9.90
N ARG A 517 33.91 -47.73 -9.61
CA ARG A 517 34.20 -49.16 -9.46
C ARG A 517 34.67 -49.78 -10.78
N ALA A 518 34.03 -49.45 -11.90
CA ALA A 518 34.36 -49.97 -13.22
C ALA A 518 35.75 -49.50 -13.70
N ARG A 519 36.08 -48.22 -13.53
CA ARG A 519 37.31 -47.61 -14.07
C ARG A 519 38.51 -47.72 -13.14
N LYS A 520 38.33 -47.45 -11.85
CA LYS A 520 39.45 -47.33 -10.89
C LYS A 520 39.64 -48.57 -10.01
N GLY A 521 38.83 -49.61 -10.21
CA GLY A 521 38.83 -50.79 -9.35
C GLY A 521 38.49 -50.47 -7.90
N PHE A 522 37.83 -49.33 -7.65
CA PHE A 522 37.56 -48.86 -6.30
C PHE A 522 36.45 -49.69 -5.66
N GLU A 523 36.78 -50.48 -4.64
CA GLU A 523 35.80 -51.29 -3.90
C GLU A 523 35.04 -50.43 -2.90
N ILE A 524 33.85 -49.97 -3.32
CA ILE A 524 32.99 -49.16 -2.47
C ILE A 524 32.23 -50.09 -1.52
N LYS A 525 32.54 -49.98 -0.23
CA LYS A 525 31.74 -50.63 0.82
C LYS A 525 30.34 -50.02 0.84
N PRO A 526 29.25 -50.81 0.98
CA PRO A 526 27.89 -50.28 1.02
C PRO A 526 27.68 -49.17 2.05
N LYS A 527 28.38 -49.23 3.19
CA LYS A 527 28.35 -48.17 4.20
C LYS A 527 28.82 -46.81 3.67
N MET A 528 29.87 -46.80 2.84
CA MET A 528 30.41 -45.57 2.26
C MET A 528 29.43 -44.93 1.27
N PHE A 529 28.70 -45.73 0.49
CA PHE A 529 27.62 -45.25 -0.37
C PHE A 529 26.57 -44.48 0.44
N TRP A 530 26.06 -45.09 1.52
CA TRP A 530 25.03 -44.47 2.35
C TRP A 530 25.51 -43.24 3.09
N VAL A 531 26.77 -43.21 3.52
CA VAL A 531 27.37 -42.01 4.13
C VAL A 531 27.45 -40.87 3.11
N MET A 532 27.94 -41.13 1.89
CA MET A 532 28.01 -40.07 0.86
C MET A 532 26.62 -39.59 0.42
N PHE A 533 25.66 -40.49 0.28
CA PHE A 533 24.28 -40.11 0.01
C PHE A 533 23.68 -39.29 1.16
N GLY A 534 23.90 -39.70 2.41
CA GLY A 534 23.42 -38.99 3.59
C GLY A 534 24.00 -37.58 3.68
N VAL A 535 25.30 -37.42 3.45
CA VAL A 535 25.96 -36.10 3.41
C VAL A 535 25.39 -35.25 2.28
N TRP A 536 25.26 -35.79 1.07
CA TRP A 536 24.71 -35.04 -0.07
C TRP A 536 23.23 -34.64 0.15
N SER A 537 22.41 -35.55 0.68
CA SER A 537 21.03 -35.28 1.04
C SER A 537 20.94 -34.20 2.12
N MET A 538 21.79 -34.27 3.15
CA MET A 538 21.86 -33.26 4.20
C MET A 538 22.18 -31.87 3.63
N VAL A 539 23.08 -31.75 2.64
CA VAL A 539 23.36 -30.47 1.96
C VAL A 539 22.12 -29.92 1.26
N ILE A 540 21.38 -30.77 0.51
CA ILE A 540 20.13 -30.39 -0.15
C ILE A 540 19.08 -29.90 0.86
N TRP A 541 18.92 -30.60 1.98
CA TRP A 541 17.94 -30.26 3.02
C TRP A 541 18.33 -29.05 3.87
N ILE A 542 19.62 -28.83 4.14
CA ILE A 542 20.11 -27.61 4.78
C ILE A 542 19.82 -26.41 3.88
N TYR A 543 20.06 -26.54 2.57
CA TYR A 543 19.74 -25.49 1.62
C TYR A 543 18.24 -25.16 1.63
N PHE A 544 17.35 -26.16 1.64
CA PHE A 544 15.91 -25.94 1.79
C PHE A 544 15.56 -25.18 3.06
N ALA A 545 16.12 -25.59 4.21
CA ALA A 545 15.86 -24.94 5.49
C ALA A 545 16.31 -23.48 5.50
N ILE A 546 17.49 -23.18 4.92
CA ILE A 546 17.98 -21.80 4.79
C ILE A 546 17.01 -20.96 3.98
N VAL A 547 16.48 -21.48 2.87
CA VAL A 547 15.56 -20.75 2.00
C VAL A 547 14.23 -20.47 2.69
N ILE A 548 13.66 -21.44 3.40
CA ILE A 548 12.43 -21.23 4.18
C ILE A 548 12.65 -20.15 5.24
N VAL A 549 13.76 -20.21 5.98
CA VAL A 549 14.07 -19.20 7.02
C VAL A 549 14.23 -17.81 6.39
N LEU A 550 14.93 -17.72 5.24
CA LEU A 550 15.13 -16.45 4.53
C LEU A 550 13.79 -15.85 4.07
N ILE A 551 12.91 -16.67 3.50
CA ILE A 551 11.59 -16.20 3.06
C ILE A 551 10.75 -15.78 4.27
N HIS A 552 10.75 -16.56 5.34
CA HIS A 552 9.99 -16.25 6.54
C HIS A 552 10.42 -14.91 7.15
N GLU A 553 11.72 -14.72 7.34
CA GLU A 553 12.28 -13.47 7.91
C GLU A 553 11.87 -12.26 7.08
N LEU A 554 11.95 -12.37 5.75
CA LEU A 554 11.64 -11.27 4.86
C LEU A 554 10.15 -10.97 4.74
N THR A 555 9.30 -11.99 4.87
CA THR A 555 7.85 -11.77 4.90
C THR A 555 7.36 -11.20 6.23
N GLU A 556 8.10 -11.41 7.31
CA GLU A 556 7.69 -10.97 8.66
C GLU A 556 8.07 -9.50 8.92
N ASP A 557 9.25 -9.06 8.47
CA ASP A 557 9.73 -7.68 8.66
C ASP A 557 8.87 -6.62 7.96
N ASP A 558 8.29 -6.93 6.79
CA ASP A 558 7.48 -5.97 6.02
C ASP A 558 6.13 -5.63 6.71
N ASN A 559 5.61 -6.51 7.57
CA ASN A 559 4.29 -6.31 8.17
C ASN A 559 4.31 -5.43 9.43
N GLU A 560 5.44 -5.32 10.14
CA GLU A 560 5.53 -4.46 11.33
C GLU A 560 6.00 -3.04 11.03
N ILE A 561 6.91 -2.84 10.06
CA ILE A 561 7.52 -1.54 9.80
C ILE A 561 6.57 -0.59 9.06
N ILE A 562 5.68 -1.11 8.20
CA ILE A 562 4.72 -0.29 7.43
C ILE A 562 3.64 0.34 8.33
N ARG A 563 3.42 -0.20 9.55
CA ARG A 563 2.37 0.30 10.45
C ARG A 563 2.70 1.63 11.16
N PHE A 564 3.95 2.09 11.15
CA PHE A 564 4.41 3.19 12.01
C PHE A 564 4.74 4.51 11.30
N CYS A 565 4.69 4.57 9.97
CA CYS A 565 4.93 5.79 9.18
C CYS A 565 3.80 5.95 8.17
N GLY A 566 2.68 6.56 8.58
CA GLY A 566 1.45 6.72 7.80
C GLY A 566 1.67 6.76 6.29
N ASN A 567 1.55 5.58 5.67
CA ASN A 567 1.52 5.20 4.24
C ASN A 567 2.34 6.01 3.20
N ARG A 568 3.26 6.90 3.59
CA ARG A 568 3.96 7.85 2.69
C ARG A 568 5.30 7.36 2.15
N LEU A 569 5.81 6.22 2.61
CA LEU A 569 6.97 5.60 1.97
C LEU A 569 6.48 4.64 0.89
N ALA A 570 6.74 5.03 -0.36
CA ALA A 570 6.36 4.31 -1.56
C ALA A 570 6.65 2.81 -1.43
N LYS A 571 5.60 2.01 -1.52
CA LYS A 571 5.56 0.53 -1.49
C LYS A 571 6.20 -0.10 -2.75
N GLU A 572 7.19 0.58 -3.36
CA GLU A 572 7.85 0.18 -4.60
C GLU A 572 9.05 -0.74 -4.40
N GLU A 573 9.62 -0.85 -3.20
CA GLU A 573 10.90 -1.56 -3.00
C GLU A 573 10.76 -3.05 -2.63
N GLY A 574 9.72 -3.49 -1.91
CA GLY A 574 9.61 -4.89 -1.43
C GLY A 574 9.45 -5.97 -2.51
N GLU A 575 8.84 -5.64 -3.66
CA GLU A 575 8.65 -6.61 -4.75
C GLU A 575 9.96 -6.96 -5.46
N ASN A 576 10.90 -6.01 -5.52
CA ASN A 576 12.21 -6.25 -6.09
C ASN A 576 13.01 -7.25 -5.24
N ASP A 577 12.85 -7.22 -3.93
CA ASP A 577 13.59 -8.09 -3.02
C ASP A 577 13.08 -9.53 -3.09
N ALA A 578 11.77 -9.75 -2.92
CA ALA A 578 11.17 -11.08 -3.05
C ALA A 578 11.46 -11.73 -4.41
N ARG A 579 11.37 -10.94 -5.50
CA ARG A 579 11.72 -11.39 -6.85
C ARG A 579 13.21 -11.73 -6.96
N THR A 580 14.08 -10.89 -6.41
CA THR A 580 15.54 -11.11 -6.43
C THR A 580 15.91 -12.38 -5.70
N ILE A 581 15.33 -12.63 -4.53
CA ILE A 581 15.59 -13.84 -3.74
C ILE A 581 15.11 -15.09 -4.47
N ARG A 582 13.93 -15.04 -5.08
CA ARG A 582 13.43 -16.12 -5.93
C ARG A 582 14.36 -16.43 -7.10
N ILE A 583 14.89 -15.39 -7.75
CA ILE A 583 15.86 -15.52 -8.85
C ILE A 583 17.16 -16.16 -8.34
N ILE A 584 17.70 -15.71 -7.19
CA ILE A 584 18.93 -16.25 -6.60
C ILE A 584 18.73 -17.73 -6.24
N TYR A 585 17.65 -18.03 -5.50
CA TYR A 585 17.29 -19.37 -5.08
C TYR A 585 17.23 -20.34 -6.26
N THR A 586 16.54 -19.93 -7.31
CA THR A 586 16.35 -20.82 -8.47
C THR A 586 17.59 -20.93 -9.32
N SER A 587 18.40 -19.88 -9.42
CA SER A 587 19.69 -19.93 -10.10
C SER A 587 20.61 -20.96 -9.44
N ILE A 588 20.59 -21.06 -8.11
CA ILE A 588 21.36 -22.07 -7.37
C ILE A 588 20.81 -23.48 -7.64
N ILE A 589 19.49 -23.68 -7.59
CA ILE A 589 18.88 -24.98 -7.92
C ILE A 589 19.21 -25.40 -9.35
N LEU A 590 19.10 -24.48 -10.30
CA LEU A 590 19.43 -24.70 -11.71
C LEU A 590 20.91 -25.06 -11.88
N ALA A 591 21.81 -24.40 -11.17
CA ALA A 591 23.23 -24.74 -11.18
C ALA A 591 23.47 -26.16 -10.62
N LEU A 592 22.84 -26.51 -9.50
CA LEU A 592 22.94 -27.84 -8.91
C LEU A 592 22.37 -28.93 -9.83
N THR A 593 21.21 -28.71 -10.46
CA THR A 593 20.64 -29.66 -11.42
C THR A 593 21.54 -29.83 -12.64
N LEU A 594 22.10 -28.75 -13.19
CA LEU A 594 23.03 -28.81 -14.32
C LEU A 594 24.31 -29.57 -13.99
N VAL A 595 24.84 -29.45 -12.76
CA VAL A 595 25.98 -30.26 -12.30
C VAL A 595 25.63 -31.75 -12.25
N VAL A 596 24.46 -32.10 -11.70
CA VAL A 596 23.99 -33.49 -11.64
C VAL A 596 23.75 -34.06 -13.05
N VAL A 597 23.15 -33.28 -13.95
CA VAL A 597 22.98 -33.62 -15.37
C VAL A 597 24.33 -33.86 -16.02
N GLY A 598 25.26 -32.91 -15.91
CA GLY A 598 26.60 -33.02 -16.50
C GLY A 598 27.33 -34.26 -16.02
N MET A 599 27.25 -34.58 -14.73
CA MET A 599 27.82 -35.80 -14.17
C MET A 599 27.17 -37.06 -14.75
N ASN A 600 25.83 -37.11 -14.82
CA ASN A 600 25.09 -38.27 -15.35
C ASN A 600 25.32 -38.49 -16.86
N VAL A 601 25.40 -37.42 -17.65
CA VAL A 601 25.71 -37.49 -19.08
C VAL A 601 27.13 -37.97 -19.28
N TYR A 602 28.10 -37.39 -18.56
CA TYR A 602 29.51 -37.79 -18.67
C TYR A 602 29.71 -39.26 -18.31
N VAL A 603 29.19 -39.68 -17.15
CA VAL A 603 29.26 -41.06 -16.68
C VAL A 603 28.54 -42.01 -17.63
N GLY A 604 27.34 -41.64 -18.08
CA GLY A 604 26.55 -42.42 -19.03
C GLY A 604 27.25 -42.63 -20.37
N LEU A 605 27.84 -41.59 -20.95
CA LEU A 605 28.59 -41.66 -22.21
C LEU A 605 29.88 -42.48 -22.08
N ASP A 606 30.58 -42.39 -20.95
CA ASP A 606 31.78 -43.20 -20.73
C ASP A 606 31.44 -44.69 -20.60
N LEU A 607 30.38 -45.01 -19.83
CA LEU A 607 29.88 -46.39 -19.69
C LEU A 607 29.33 -46.94 -21.02
N ALA A 608 28.77 -46.08 -21.88
CA ALA A 608 28.27 -46.46 -23.20
C ALA A 608 29.34 -47.03 -24.12
N LYS A 609 30.60 -46.57 -23.97
CA LYS A 609 31.72 -47.08 -24.77
C LYS A 609 32.08 -48.51 -24.41
N GLU A 610 31.83 -48.92 -23.17
CA GLU A 610 32.32 -50.17 -22.60
C GLU A 610 31.22 -51.24 -22.51
N SER A 611 29.94 -50.83 -22.48
CA SER A 611 28.82 -51.75 -22.35
C SER A 611 27.59 -51.27 -23.14
N GLN A 612 27.03 -52.14 -23.99
CA GLN A 612 25.67 -51.98 -24.54
C GLN A 612 24.59 -52.28 -23.48
N SER A 613 24.83 -51.93 -22.21
CA SER A 613 23.93 -52.22 -21.12
C SER A 613 22.74 -51.26 -21.12
N SER A 614 21.60 -51.79 -20.70
CA SER A 614 20.37 -51.03 -20.41
C SER A 614 20.57 -49.84 -19.46
N THR A 615 21.68 -49.79 -18.72
CA THR A 615 22.03 -48.72 -17.79
C THR A 615 22.46 -47.43 -18.48
N VAL A 616 23.01 -47.51 -19.69
CA VAL A 616 23.34 -46.32 -20.50
C VAL A 616 22.07 -45.57 -20.88
N TYR A 617 21.06 -46.30 -21.36
CA TYR A 617 19.75 -45.75 -21.68
C TYR A 617 19.08 -45.13 -20.44
N GLN A 618 19.24 -45.74 -19.25
CA GLN A 618 18.76 -45.17 -18.00
C GLN A 618 19.45 -43.84 -17.68
N SER A 619 20.78 -43.77 -17.80
CA SER A 619 21.56 -42.55 -17.52
C SER A 619 21.22 -41.41 -18.48
N VAL A 620 21.11 -41.70 -19.78
CA VAL A 620 20.74 -40.72 -20.80
C VAL A 620 19.31 -40.22 -20.57
N TRP A 621 18.37 -41.13 -20.28
CA TRP A 621 16.97 -40.76 -20.05
C TRP A 621 16.78 -39.91 -18.80
N MET A 622 17.49 -40.26 -17.72
CA MET A 622 17.49 -39.47 -16.48
C MET A 622 18.06 -38.07 -16.69
N SER A 623 19.15 -37.98 -17.46
CA SER A 623 19.74 -36.69 -17.82
C SER A 623 18.80 -35.85 -18.67
N PHE A 624 18.08 -36.48 -19.61
CA PHE A 624 17.06 -35.81 -20.42
C PHE A 624 15.92 -35.25 -19.56
N GLY A 625 15.38 -36.04 -18.62
CA GLY A 625 14.34 -35.57 -17.69
C GLY A 625 14.79 -34.35 -16.87
N LEU A 626 15.96 -34.42 -16.24
CA LEU A 626 16.52 -33.28 -15.47
C LEU A 626 16.81 -32.05 -16.34
N THR A 627 17.28 -32.25 -17.57
CA THR A 627 17.53 -31.15 -18.51
C THR A 627 16.22 -30.48 -18.92
N LEU A 628 15.19 -31.28 -19.20
CA LEU A 628 13.85 -30.76 -19.51
C LEU A 628 13.28 -29.97 -18.34
N THR A 629 13.42 -30.48 -17.11
CA THR A 629 13.02 -29.77 -15.89
C THR A 629 13.76 -28.44 -15.75
N SER A 630 15.08 -28.43 -15.96
CA SER A 630 15.90 -27.21 -15.90
C SER A 630 15.47 -26.18 -16.96
N LEU A 631 15.21 -26.64 -18.19
CA LEU A 631 14.72 -25.79 -19.27
C LEU A 631 13.32 -25.23 -18.97
N THR A 632 12.44 -26.06 -18.43
CA THR A 632 11.09 -25.64 -17.99
C THR A 632 11.16 -24.55 -16.94
N PHE A 633 12.03 -24.67 -15.94
CA PHE A 633 12.21 -23.60 -14.96
C PHE A 633 12.64 -22.30 -15.63
N VAL A 634 13.65 -22.34 -16.52
CA VAL A 634 14.09 -21.14 -17.25
C VAL A 634 12.96 -20.52 -18.08
N ILE A 635 12.17 -21.33 -18.78
CA ILE A 635 11.01 -20.84 -19.56
C ILE A 635 9.96 -20.21 -18.64
N TYR A 636 9.67 -20.86 -17.51
CA TYR A 636 8.72 -20.34 -16.53
C TYR A 636 9.18 -18.96 -16.00
N TYR A 637 10.46 -18.80 -15.69
CA TYR A 637 11.03 -17.50 -15.32
C TYR A 637 10.98 -16.46 -16.43
N ALA A 638 11.19 -16.87 -17.68
CA ALA A 638 11.17 -15.95 -18.81
C ALA A 638 9.76 -15.44 -19.14
N ILE A 639 8.72 -16.21 -18.81
CA ILE A 639 7.33 -15.86 -19.13
C ILE A 639 6.72 -14.95 -18.06
N ASP A 640 7.19 -15.03 -16.80
CA ASP A 640 6.76 -14.21 -15.65
C ASP A 640 5.24 -14.14 -15.42
N LYS A 641 4.48 -15.07 -16.01
CA LYS A 641 3.03 -15.20 -15.85
C LYS A 641 2.71 -16.57 -15.30
N ALA A 642 2.27 -16.59 -14.03
CA ALA A 642 1.78 -17.80 -13.38
C ALA A 642 0.45 -18.21 -14.00
N THR A 643 0.48 -19.18 -14.91
CA THR A 643 -0.74 -19.78 -15.46
C THR A 643 -0.89 -21.21 -14.95
N PRO A 644 -2.12 -21.67 -14.68
CA PRO A 644 -2.36 -23.07 -14.26
C PRO A 644 -1.93 -24.07 -15.34
N TYR A 645 -1.74 -23.62 -16.58
CA TYR A 645 -1.17 -24.42 -17.66
C TYR A 645 0.29 -24.83 -17.42
N VAL A 646 1.02 -24.17 -16.52
CA VAL A 646 2.35 -24.59 -16.06
C VAL A 646 2.31 -25.98 -15.41
N LEU A 647 1.17 -26.38 -14.83
CA LEU A 647 0.96 -27.73 -14.30
C LEU A 647 1.09 -28.82 -15.36
N ILE A 648 0.76 -28.53 -16.62
CA ILE A 648 0.96 -29.47 -17.74
C ILE A 648 2.45 -29.75 -17.91
N VAL A 649 3.31 -28.75 -17.70
CA VAL A 649 4.75 -28.92 -17.81
C VAL A 649 5.28 -29.82 -16.69
N LEU A 650 4.68 -29.80 -15.50
CA LEU A 650 4.99 -30.73 -14.42
C LEU A 650 4.70 -32.20 -14.80
N TRP A 651 3.75 -32.46 -15.71
CA TRP A 651 3.50 -33.83 -16.19
C TRP A 651 4.72 -34.38 -16.95
N PHE A 652 5.36 -33.53 -17.76
CA PHE A 652 6.53 -33.90 -18.56
C PHE A 652 7.85 -33.85 -17.81
N THR A 653 7.95 -33.05 -16.75
CA THR A 653 9.19 -32.83 -15.99
C THR A 653 9.27 -33.66 -14.71
N GLU A 654 8.14 -33.87 -14.03
CA GLU A 654 8.07 -34.67 -12.80
C GLU A 654 7.50 -36.07 -13.07
N ILE A 655 6.25 -36.18 -13.52
CA ILE A 655 5.53 -37.48 -13.59
C ILE A 655 6.18 -38.44 -14.59
N LEU A 656 6.38 -37.99 -15.84
CA LEU A 656 6.89 -38.87 -16.90
C LEU A 656 8.31 -39.39 -16.65
N PRO A 657 9.30 -38.55 -16.23
CA PRO A 657 10.63 -39.02 -15.91
C PRO A 657 10.66 -39.96 -14.70
N THR A 658 9.88 -39.68 -13.65
CA THR A 658 9.83 -40.51 -12.45
C THR A 658 9.13 -41.85 -12.71
N GLN A 659 8.02 -41.89 -13.44
CA GLN A 659 7.36 -43.15 -13.84
C GLN A 659 8.26 -44.02 -14.71
N LEU A 660 8.93 -43.42 -15.70
CA LEU A 660 9.87 -44.16 -16.56
C LEU A 660 11.06 -44.68 -15.78
N LEU A 661 11.57 -43.90 -14.83
CA LEU A 661 12.61 -44.35 -13.91
C LEU A 661 12.14 -45.57 -13.10
N ILE A 662 10.95 -45.54 -12.49
CA ILE A 662 10.45 -46.67 -11.69
C ILE A 662 10.27 -47.91 -12.57
N LEU A 663 9.73 -47.75 -13.78
CA LEU A 663 9.62 -48.83 -14.77
C LEU A 663 10.99 -49.40 -15.16
N MET A 664 12.00 -48.56 -15.28
CA MET A 664 13.38 -48.97 -15.57
C MET A 664 14.07 -49.66 -14.38
N LEU A 665 13.74 -49.26 -13.14
CA LEU A 665 14.21 -49.90 -11.91
C LEU A 665 13.47 -51.22 -11.63
N SER A 666 12.32 -51.45 -12.27
CA SER A 666 11.61 -52.72 -12.20
C SER A 666 12.46 -53.83 -12.84
N PRO A 667 12.67 -54.97 -12.15
CA PRO A 667 13.52 -56.03 -12.66
C PRO A 667 12.92 -56.62 -13.95
N ARG A 668 13.61 -56.41 -15.07
CA ARG A 668 13.38 -57.11 -16.35
C ARG A 668 13.71 -58.60 -16.21
N ARG A 669 12.86 -59.36 -15.51
CA ARG A 669 12.95 -60.82 -15.39
C ARG A 669 11.56 -61.44 -15.31
N VAL A 670 10.86 -61.48 -16.44
CA VAL A 670 9.77 -62.45 -16.64
C VAL A 670 9.91 -63.18 -17.99
N THR A 671 10.45 -62.56 -19.04
CA THR A 671 10.46 -63.20 -20.37
C THR A 671 11.63 -64.16 -20.63
N LYS A 672 12.83 -63.93 -20.06
CA LYS A 672 13.97 -64.84 -20.31
C LYS A 672 13.93 -66.14 -19.50
N GLY A 673 13.18 -66.19 -18.38
CA GLY A 673 13.00 -67.42 -17.59
C GLY A 673 12.11 -68.44 -18.31
N LEU A 674 11.03 -67.98 -18.93
CA LEU A 674 10.12 -68.81 -19.73
C LEU A 674 10.75 -69.35 -21.04
N GLN A 675 11.80 -68.69 -21.54
CA GLN A 675 12.53 -69.18 -22.71
C GLN A 675 13.66 -70.15 -22.33
N LYS A 676 14.31 -70.00 -21.18
CA LYS A 676 15.39 -70.91 -20.78
C LYS A 676 14.85 -72.27 -20.32
N ASP A 677 13.72 -72.31 -19.61
CA ASP A 677 13.06 -73.59 -19.25
C ASP A 677 12.59 -74.36 -20.50
N LYS A 678 12.03 -73.70 -21.51
CA LYS A 678 11.65 -74.38 -22.78
C LYS A 678 12.83 -74.89 -23.61
N THR A 679 14.05 -74.45 -23.34
CA THR A 679 15.24 -74.89 -24.09
C THR A 679 16.00 -76.02 -23.37
N GLU A 680 15.89 -76.10 -22.04
CA GLU A 680 16.38 -77.24 -21.25
C GLU A 680 15.38 -78.41 -21.28
N GLU A 681 14.07 -78.16 -21.26
CA GLU A 681 13.03 -79.20 -21.41
C GLU A 681 13.01 -79.84 -22.81
N LYS A 682 13.54 -79.16 -23.84
CA LYS A 682 13.75 -79.73 -25.20
C LYS A 682 15.07 -80.49 -25.37
N ARG A 683 15.93 -80.55 -24.34
CA ARG A 683 17.17 -81.35 -24.37
C ARG A 683 17.07 -82.65 -23.58
N GLU A 684 16.00 -82.85 -22.79
CA GLU A 684 15.72 -84.10 -22.08
C GLU A 684 14.65 -84.98 -22.75
N PHE A 685 14.08 -84.54 -23.86
CA PHE A 685 13.19 -85.31 -24.75
C PHE A 685 13.86 -85.48 -26.11
#